data_AF-A0A1C5IY96-F1
#
_entry.id   AF-A0A1C5IY96-F1
#
_cell.length_a   1.000
_cell.length_b   1.000
_cell.length_c   1.000
_cell.angle_alpha   90.00
_cell.angle_beta   90.00
_cell.angle_gamma   90.00
#
_symmetry.space_group_name_H-M   'P 1'
#
loop_
_entity.id
_entity.type
_entity.pdbx_description
1 polymer ?
#
loop_
_entity_poly.entity_id
_entity_poly.type
_entity_poly.pdbx_seq_one_letter_code
_entity_poly.pdbx_strand_id
1 'polypeptide(L)'
;MSKVDHVAVVPPRSAAAATPAPAEPGRLRSLIAAAPAVLTDAGVLAFALWTVLYHAAFLFSLAPSVTFTIWLAGCLVLAGVAVLRAVRRRPAASPVDPATAAAPAATTGEAAGYPRRWLVVVLAAATVAAVTAGLANTTAGDGMSWWVPASAGAVAAVGGMLLIRRMWLSSPVTASVAPAPTAFQSGYALVVSLLVAISSFFIARNTPDDVYYVGKSVWIAERDIIPMNDFLFTENVAPPMGSQPPIASIEVFAGALGRVFGIHGASATWYVLLPVLAVLAILALWRLVQRWAPRRPLLAFSVAVAFLYLVAGSDAALGTFHLPRLYEGKGMFVSAVIPLMWLYLTNWFDNRSRWGLLLIVALSVTATGLTTTAAIILPMLVGAAAFAMLLVGRWKDALLAGAAAVTYPVGSVVVSQLVLDMAAATGADDAFFDAEYTYRRTLMIGVVGVICGLALWCGPLLARRRTPALLAAGGTLTLSVLLIPGVLELLSDLSGISVVLWRVPWLLALPTLVGLLCTVDIPARMPALRRVVGVGVAAAMVASFAVFATPMWSKESWVTVHDRPTWKLPQQRQGIAFWIKDLDRPDGLVLAPSVIMRTSLIVTSRVRVVLPRDFYLVEYDLNSDFAKDRLLLAKFADGTITPSEAEVAAAIDRLGVGTICVYNGNSYAREMAPRLGFEQFAERPAPGAVTCFRRG
;
A
#
# COMPACT_ATOMS: atom_id res chain seq x y z
N MET A 1 8.54 -99.87 16.37
CA MET A 1 7.49 -99.56 17.38
C MET A 1 8.22 -98.83 18.50
N SER A 2 7.97 -97.60 18.93
CA SER A 2 6.86 -96.64 18.86
C SER A 2 7.45 -95.21 18.69
N LYS A 3 6.71 -94.31 18.05
CA LYS A 3 7.11 -92.92 17.71
C LYS A 3 7.04 -92.01 18.94
N VAL A 4 8.03 -91.11 19.06
CA VAL A 4 8.10 -90.02 20.03
C VAL A 4 7.59 -88.74 19.36
N ASP A 5 6.70 -88.03 20.04
CA ASP A 5 6.08 -86.77 19.58
C ASP A 5 7.07 -85.59 19.64
N HIS A 6 7.16 -84.84 18.54
CA HIS A 6 7.84 -83.54 18.50
C HIS A 6 6.83 -82.42 18.82
N VAL A 7 7.09 -81.70 19.91
CA VAL A 7 6.40 -80.46 20.29
C VAL A 7 6.86 -79.32 19.37
N ALA A 8 5.92 -78.75 18.61
CA ALA A 8 6.16 -77.57 17.78
C ALA A 8 6.07 -76.28 18.63
N VAL A 9 7.17 -75.53 18.73
CA VAL A 9 7.22 -74.21 19.35
C VAL A 9 6.74 -73.17 18.34
N VAL A 10 5.62 -72.51 18.63
CA VAL A 10 5.09 -71.36 17.87
C VAL A 10 5.86 -70.10 18.27
N PRO A 11 6.41 -69.29 17.34
CA PRO A 11 7.04 -68.03 17.69
C PRO A 11 5.98 -66.99 18.10
N PRO A 12 6.29 -66.07 19.03
CA PRO A 12 5.33 -65.08 19.49
C PRO A 12 4.97 -64.12 18.35
N ARG A 13 3.66 -63.97 18.09
CA ARG A 13 3.13 -62.88 17.27
C ARG A 13 3.59 -61.56 17.87
N SER A 14 4.42 -60.81 17.16
CA SER A 14 4.70 -59.42 17.50
C SER A 14 3.38 -58.65 17.45
N ALA A 15 3.00 -58.06 18.58
CA ALA A 15 1.96 -57.06 18.62
C ALA A 15 2.45 -55.85 17.80
N ALA A 16 2.03 -55.78 16.54
CA ALA A 16 2.15 -54.57 15.76
C ALA A 16 1.35 -53.49 16.48
N ALA A 17 2.06 -52.57 17.15
CA ALA A 17 1.48 -51.39 17.74
C ALA A 17 0.68 -50.67 16.65
N ALA A 18 -0.64 -50.63 16.80
CA ALA A 18 -1.52 -49.86 15.95
C ALA A 18 -1.11 -48.39 16.08
N THR A 19 -0.37 -47.88 15.10
CA THR A 19 -0.09 -46.47 14.94
C THR A 19 -1.43 -45.75 14.86
N PRO A 20 -1.74 -44.82 15.77
CA PRO A 20 -3.02 -44.12 15.72
C PRO A 20 -3.11 -43.39 14.37
N ALA A 21 -4.16 -43.70 13.62
CA ALA A 21 -4.47 -42.99 12.38
C ALA A 21 -4.51 -41.48 12.67
N PRO A 22 -3.89 -40.63 11.81
CA PRO A 22 -3.89 -39.20 12.05
C PRO A 22 -5.34 -38.70 12.05
N ALA A 23 -5.77 -38.19 13.21
CA ALA A 23 -7.11 -37.61 13.37
C ALA A 23 -7.35 -36.54 12.31
N GLU A 24 -8.47 -36.64 11.60
CA GLU A 24 -8.86 -35.65 10.59
C GLU A 24 -8.82 -34.24 11.21
N PRO A 25 -8.20 -33.25 10.54
CA PRO A 25 -8.19 -31.89 11.04
C PRO A 25 -9.63 -31.38 11.15
N GLY A 26 -10.09 -31.11 12.38
CA GLY A 26 -11.45 -30.60 12.61
C GLY A 26 -11.77 -29.38 11.76
N ARG A 27 -12.99 -29.31 11.21
CA ARG A 27 -13.46 -28.28 10.27
C ARG A 27 -13.13 -26.84 10.68
N LEU A 28 -13.14 -26.53 11.97
CA LEU A 28 -12.77 -25.20 12.47
C LEU A 28 -11.30 -24.85 12.17
N ARG A 29 -10.37 -25.80 12.33
CA ARG A 29 -8.95 -25.59 12.07
C ARG A 29 -8.67 -25.34 10.59
N SER A 30 -9.36 -26.05 9.70
CA SER A 30 -9.22 -25.83 8.25
C SER A 30 -9.78 -24.49 7.82
N LEU A 31 -10.91 -24.06 8.40
CA LEU A 31 -11.47 -22.72 8.17
C LEU A 31 -10.52 -21.61 8.61
N ILE A 32 -9.97 -21.69 9.83
CA ILE A 32 -8.99 -20.71 10.34
C ILE A 32 -7.75 -20.68 9.45
N ALA A 33 -7.23 -21.85 9.04
CA ALA A 33 -6.06 -21.93 8.17
C ALA A 33 -6.31 -21.23 6.81
N ALA A 34 -7.51 -21.38 6.24
CA ALA A 34 -7.90 -20.82 4.94
C ALA A 34 -8.33 -19.34 5.00
N ALA A 35 -8.78 -18.85 6.15
CA ALA A 35 -9.38 -17.52 6.29
C ALA A 35 -8.54 -16.36 5.71
N PRO A 36 -7.20 -16.27 5.92
CA PRO A 36 -6.41 -15.20 5.30
C PRO A 36 -6.52 -15.17 3.78
N ALA A 37 -6.51 -16.34 3.13
CA ALA A 37 -6.63 -16.44 1.67
C ALA A 37 -8.04 -16.09 1.20
N VAL A 38 -9.07 -16.61 1.87
CA VAL A 38 -10.46 -16.33 1.50
C VAL A 38 -10.77 -14.83 1.64
N LEU A 39 -10.39 -14.20 2.76
CA LEU A 39 -10.67 -12.79 3.00
C LEU A 39 -9.99 -11.86 1.99
N THR A 40 -8.71 -12.13 1.67
CA THR A 40 -7.97 -11.29 0.73
C THR A 40 -8.35 -11.54 -0.73
N ASP A 41 -8.56 -12.80 -1.14
CA ASP A 41 -9.04 -13.11 -2.50
C ASP A 41 -10.45 -12.54 -2.72
N ALA A 42 -11.35 -12.68 -1.73
CA ALA A 42 -12.69 -12.10 -1.80
C ALA A 42 -12.65 -10.56 -1.82
N GLY A 43 -11.79 -9.94 -1.00
CA GLY A 43 -11.60 -8.49 -1.01
C GLY A 43 -11.12 -7.96 -2.36
N VAL A 44 -10.17 -8.65 -3.00
CA VAL A 44 -9.69 -8.32 -4.36
C VAL A 44 -10.81 -8.44 -5.38
N LEU A 45 -11.55 -9.55 -5.39
CA LEU A 45 -12.63 -9.75 -6.36
C LEU A 45 -13.79 -8.76 -6.16
N ALA A 46 -14.15 -8.49 -4.90
CA ALA A 46 -15.19 -7.53 -4.57
C ALA A 46 -14.80 -6.11 -5.00
N PHE A 47 -13.59 -5.66 -4.71
CA PHE A 47 -13.16 -4.33 -5.12
C PHE A 47 -12.89 -4.22 -6.62
N ALA A 48 -12.43 -5.30 -7.28
CA ALA A 48 -12.34 -5.35 -8.74
C ALA A 48 -13.71 -5.18 -9.40
N LEU A 49 -14.74 -5.86 -8.88
CA LEU A 49 -16.12 -5.70 -9.33
C LEU A 49 -16.58 -4.25 -9.15
N TRP A 50 -16.30 -3.64 -8.00
CA TRP A 50 -16.60 -2.22 -7.77
C TRP A 50 -15.97 -1.32 -8.83
N THR A 51 -14.66 -1.44 -9.08
CA THR A 51 -13.96 -0.60 -10.07
C THR A 51 -14.53 -0.77 -11.48
N VAL A 52 -14.88 -2.00 -11.89
CA VAL A 52 -15.51 -2.22 -13.19
C VAL A 52 -16.89 -1.58 -13.26
N LEU A 53 -17.71 -1.73 -12.21
CA LEU A 53 -19.03 -1.10 -12.14
C LEU A 53 -18.93 0.42 -12.13
N TYR A 54 -17.94 0.98 -11.43
CA TYR A 54 -17.64 2.40 -11.43
C TYR A 54 -17.29 2.91 -12.84
N HIS A 55 -16.39 2.26 -13.56
CA HIS A 55 -16.08 2.66 -14.94
C HIS A 55 -17.27 2.47 -15.89
N ALA A 56 -18.07 1.41 -15.69
CA ALA A 56 -19.29 1.19 -16.46
C ALA A 56 -20.39 2.21 -16.15
N ALA A 57 -20.44 2.75 -14.91
CA ALA A 57 -21.41 3.75 -14.50
C ALA A 57 -21.32 5.03 -15.34
N PHE A 58 -20.15 5.34 -15.90
CA PHE A 58 -19.99 6.46 -16.83
C PHE A 58 -20.78 6.29 -18.14
N LEU A 59 -20.96 5.06 -18.62
CA LEU A 59 -21.73 4.78 -19.85
C LEU A 59 -23.23 4.97 -19.66
N PHE A 60 -23.72 4.83 -18.42
CA PHE A 60 -25.14 4.84 -18.07
C PHE A 60 -25.52 5.99 -17.13
N SER A 61 -24.58 6.88 -16.82
CA SER A 61 -24.71 7.97 -15.85
C SER A 61 -25.32 7.52 -14.50
N LEU A 62 -24.91 6.35 -14.01
CA LEU A 62 -25.45 5.82 -12.75
C LEU A 62 -24.95 6.61 -11.55
N ALA A 63 -25.86 6.90 -10.62
CA ALA A 63 -25.50 7.47 -9.33
C ALA A 63 -24.59 6.49 -8.54
N PRO A 64 -23.65 7.00 -7.73
CA PRO A 64 -22.79 6.20 -6.84
C PRO A 64 -23.59 5.26 -5.92
N SER A 65 -24.71 5.71 -5.33
CA SER A 65 -25.56 4.88 -4.47
C SER A 65 -26.16 3.67 -5.20
N VAL A 66 -26.60 3.87 -6.45
CA VAL A 66 -27.14 2.80 -7.31
C VAL A 66 -26.03 1.82 -7.67
N THR A 67 -24.88 2.34 -8.09
CA THR A 67 -23.69 1.54 -8.41
C THR A 67 -23.26 0.68 -7.21
N PHE A 68 -23.30 1.25 -6.00
CA PHE A 68 -22.96 0.55 -4.76
C PHE A 68 -23.99 -0.53 -4.40
N THR A 69 -25.27 -0.27 -4.64
CA THR A 69 -26.32 -1.27 -4.41
C THR A 69 -26.19 -2.45 -5.39
N ILE A 70 -25.89 -2.17 -6.67
CA ILE A 70 -25.60 -3.19 -7.68
C ILE A 70 -24.37 -4.01 -7.27
N TRP A 71 -23.32 -3.34 -6.81
CA TRP A 71 -22.12 -4.01 -6.30
C TRP A 71 -22.44 -4.94 -5.11
N LEU A 72 -23.20 -4.47 -4.13
CA LEU A 72 -23.59 -5.26 -2.96
C LEU A 72 -24.38 -6.50 -3.36
N ALA A 73 -25.38 -6.34 -4.23
CA ALA A 73 -26.15 -7.45 -4.78
C ALA A 73 -25.25 -8.43 -5.55
N GLY A 74 -24.34 -7.93 -6.38
CA GLY A 74 -23.36 -8.73 -7.12
C GLY A 74 -22.46 -9.55 -6.18
N CYS A 75 -21.94 -8.95 -5.11
CA CYS A 75 -21.15 -9.65 -4.10
C CYS A 75 -21.94 -10.76 -3.41
N LEU A 76 -23.21 -10.51 -3.04
CA LEU A 76 -24.07 -11.52 -2.41
C LEU A 76 -24.34 -12.70 -3.36
N VAL A 77 -24.61 -12.42 -4.64
CA VAL A 77 -24.79 -13.47 -5.66
C VAL A 77 -23.53 -14.30 -5.83
N LEU A 78 -22.36 -13.66 -5.95
CA LEU A 78 -21.08 -14.36 -6.09
C LEU A 78 -20.76 -15.23 -4.87
N ALA A 79 -21.02 -14.71 -3.66
CA ALA A 79 -20.86 -15.47 -2.42
C ALA A 79 -21.81 -16.68 -2.37
N GLY A 80 -23.09 -16.49 -2.73
CA GLY A 80 -24.07 -17.58 -2.82
C GLY A 80 -23.64 -18.67 -3.79
N VAL A 81 -23.17 -18.29 -4.99
CA VAL A 81 -22.64 -19.25 -5.99
C VAL A 81 -21.41 -19.99 -5.47
N ALA A 82 -20.50 -19.31 -4.77
CA ALA A 82 -19.32 -19.93 -4.18
C ALA A 82 -19.69 -20.97 -3.12
N VAL A 83 -20.63 -20.63 -2.22
CA VAL A 83 -21.16 -21.55 -1.19
C VAL A 83 -21.86 -22.74 -1.84
N LEU A 84 -22.73 -22.52 -2.83
CA LEU A 84 -23.41 -23.59 -3.55
C LEU A 84 -22.42 -24.54 -4.25
N ARG A 85 -21.36 -24.02 -4.87
CA ARG A 85 -20.30 -24.84 -5.47
C ARG A 85 -19.52 -25.61 -4.43
N ALA A 86 -19.24 -25.03 -3.26
CA ALA A 86 -18.56 -25.71 -2.17
C ALA A 86 -19.40 -26.85 -1.59
N VAL A 87 -20.72 -26.64 -1.41
CA VAL A 87 -21.64 -27.67 -0.91
C VAL A 87 -21.87 -28.80 -1.93
N ARG A 88 -21.96 -28.46 -3.23
CA ARG A 88 -22.15 -29.44 -4.32
C ARG A 88 -20.92 -30.30 -4.58
N ARG A 89 -19.71 -29.79 -4.28
CA ARG A 89 -18.49 -30.60 -4.24
C ARG A 89 -18.52 -31.48 -2.99
N ARG A 90 -19.32 -32.54 -3.00
CA ARG A 90 -19.13 -33.66 -2.05
C ARG A 90 -17.69 -34.16 -2.23
N PRO A 91 -16.93 -34.39 -1.16
CA PRO A 91 -15.67 -35.09 -1.28
C PRO A 91 -16.00 -36.51 -1.77
N ALA A 92 -15.83 -36.76 -3.06
CA ALA A 92 -15.69 -38.12 -3.52
C ALA A 92 -14.45 -38.65 -2.80
N ALA A 93 -14.65 -39.62 -1.90
CA ALA A 93 -13.55 -40.37 -1.32
C ALA A 93 -12.84 -41.06 -2.49
N SER A 94 -11.77 -40.44 -3.00
CA SER A 94 -10.83 -41.15 -3.85
C SER A 94 -10.20 -42.23 -2.96
N PRO A 95 -10.29 -43.52 -3.31
CA PRO A 95 -9.52 -44.54 -2.64
C PRO A 95 -8.05 -44.18 -2.89
N VAL A 96 -7.36 -43.76 -1.84
CA VAL A 96 -5.90 -43.66 -1.86
C VAL A 96 -5.41 -45.09 -1.76
N ASP A 97 -4.95 -45.64 -2.90
CA ASP A 97 -4.29 -46.92 -2.94
C ASP A 97 -3.06 -46.87 -2.00
N PRO A 98 -3.01 -47.68 -0.92
CA PRO A 98 -1.87 -47.67 0.01
C PRO A 98 -0.57 -48.18 -0.63
N ALA A 99 -0.61 -48.66 -1.88
CA ALA A 99 0.54 -49.18 -2.61
C ALA A 99 1.41 -48.12 -3.32
N THR A 100 1.01 -46.84 -3.38
CA THR A 100 1.87 -45.76 -3.93
C THR A 100 2.53 -44.87 -2.87
N ALA A 101 2.36 -45.18 -1.58
CA ALA A 101 2.99 -44.49 -0.46
C ALA A 101 4.37 -45.03 -0.06
N ALA A 102 4.99 -45.87 -0.90
CA ALA A 102 6.42 -46.16 -0.80
C ALA A 102 7.20 -44.99 -1.40
N ALA A 103 7.45 -43.97 -0.58
CA ALA A 103 8.47 -42.97 -0.90
C ALA A 103 9.76 -43.72 -1.26
N PRO A 104 10.40 -43.46 -2.42
CA PRO A 104 11.75 -43.95 -2.65
C PRO A 104 12.57 -43.42 -1.48
N ALA A 105 13.29 -44.31 -0.79
CA ALA A 105 14.26 -43.92 0.23
C ALA A 105 15.09 -42.77 -0.36
N ALA A 106 14.91 -41.57 0.20
CA ALA A 106 15.61 -40.39 -0.23
C ALA A 106 17.09 -40.67 -0.02
N THR A 107 17.78 -41.04 -1.10
CA THR A 107 19.23 -40.97 -1.15
C THR A 107 19.57 -39.56 -0.71
N THR A 108 20.43 -39.48 0.31
CA THR A 108 21.01 -38.25 0.83
C THR A 108 21.91 -37.63 -0.23
N GLY A 109 21.34 -37.21 -1.36
CA GLY A 109 21.99 -36.31 -2.28
C GLY A 109 22.07 -34.96 -1.59
N GLU A 110 23.27 -34.53 -1.23
CA GLU A 110 23.54 -33.18 -0.75
C GLU A 110 22.78 -32.20 -1.64
N ALA A 111 21.81 -31.49 -1.06
CA ALA A 111 21.07 -30.48 -1.78
C ALA A 111 22.07 -29.44 -2.29
N ALA A 112 22.32 -29.43 -3.61
CA ALA A 112 23.32 -28.57 -4.25
C ALA A 112 23.18 -27.14 -3.71
N GLY A 113 24.22 -26.69 -3.00
CA GLY A 113 24.33 -25.34 -2.46
C GLY A 113 24.75 -24.35 -3.55
N TYR A 114 24.67 -23.06 -3.24
CA TYR A 114 25.29 -22.05 -4.10
C TYR A 114 26.81 -22.29 -4.17
N PRO A 115 27.45 -22.06 -5.34
CA PRO A 115 28.90 -22.04 -5.45
C PRO A 115 29.51 -21.05 -4.44
N ARG A 116 30.22 -21.57 -3.42
CA ARG A 116 30.65 -20.79 -2.26
C ARG A 116 31.44 -19.52 -2.62
N ARG A 117 32.34 -19.60 -3.59
CA ARG A 117 33.16 -18.46 -4.04
C ARG A 117 32.30 -17.31 -4.56
N TRP A 118 31.35 -17.61 -5.45
CA TRP A 118 30.45 -16.61 -6.02
C TRP A 118 29.44 -16.08 -5.00
N LEU A 119 28.96 -16.94 -4.10
CA LEU A 119 28.08 -16.50 -3.02
C LEU A 119 28.79 -15.48 -2.11
N VAL A 120 30.05 -15.71 -1.75
CA VAL A 120 30.83 -14.77 -0.94
C VAL A 120 31.00 -13.42 -1.64
N VAL A 121 31.31 -13.42 -2.95
CA VAL A 121 31.42 -12.18 -3.74
C VAL A 121 30.09 -11.42 -3.76
N VAL A 122 28.97 -12.11 -3.99
CA VAL A 122 27.64 -11.49 -4.00
C VAL A 122 27.27 -10.91 -2.64
N LEU A 123 27.52 -11.65 -1.55
CA LEU A 123 27.25 -11.17 -0.19
C LEU A 123 28.15 -10.00 0.20
N ALA A 124 29.42 -10.01 -0.21
CA ALA A 124 30.35 -8.91 0.01
C ALA A 124 29.87 -7.65 -0.74
N ALA A 125 29.54 -7.77 -2.03
CA ALA A 125 28.98 -6.67 -2.81
C ALA A 125 27.68 -6.13 -2.22
N ALA A 126 26.76 -7.02 -1.80
CA ALA A 126 25.51 -6.64 -1.15
C ALA A 126 25.73 -5.90 0.16
N THR A 127 26.71 -6.34 0.97
CA THR A 127 27.05 -5.69 2.23
C THR A 127 27.69 -4.33 2.00
N VAL A 128 28.62 -4.22 1.06
CA VAL A 128 29.22 -2.94 0.66
C VAL A 128 28.12 -1.98 0.20
N ALA A 129 27.25 -2.41 -0.72
CA ALA A 129 26.13 -1.61 -1.21
C ALA A 129 25.20 -1.13 -0.08
N ALA A 130 24.81 -2.02 0.83
CA ALA A 130 23.95 -1.70 1.96
C ALA A 130 24.58 -0.72 2.94
N VAL A 131 25.85 -0.95 3.30
CA VAL A 131 26.58 -0.09 4.23
C VAL A 131 26.81 1.28 3.61
N THR A 132 27.31 1.37 2.38
CA THR A 132 27.57 2.67 1.73
C THR A 132 26.29 3.42 1.41
N ALA A 133 25.20 2.74 1.03
CA ALA A 133 23.90 3.40 0.84
C ALA A 133 23.32 3.92 2.17
N GLY A 134 23.48 3.18 3.27
CA GLY A 134 23.08 3.64 4.59
C GLY A 134 23.93 4.80 5.12
N LEU A 135 25.22 4.85 4.75
CA LEU A 135 26.13 5.93 5.12
C LEU A 135 26.00 7.17 4.24
N ALA A 136 25.38 7.07 3.06
CA ALA A 136 25.21 8.18 2.14
C ALA A 136 24.54 9.37 2.84
N ASN A 137 25.15 10.55 2.68
CA ASN A 137 24.69 11.81 3.28
C ASN A 137 24.57 11.77 4.83
N THR A 138 25.39 10.93 5.47
CA THR A 138 25.71 11.01 6.91
C THR A 138 27.10 11.60 7.10
N THR A 139 27.45 12.03 8.31
CA THR A 139 28.81 12.54 8.61
C THR A 139 29.91 11.52 8.29
N ALA A 140 29.62 10.22 8.43
CA ALA A 140 30.56 9.15 8.14
C ALA A 140 30.66 8.80 6.64
N GLY A 141 29.74 9.30 5.81
CA GLY A 141 29.72 9.11 4.37
C GLY A 141 29.81 10.41 3.58
N ASP A 142 30.27 11.49 4.22
CA ASP A 142 30.41 12.79 3.58
C ASP A 142 31.40 12.71 2.40
N GLY A 143 31.04 13.32 1.27
CA GLY A 143 31.79 13.24 0.02
C GLY A 143 31.77 11.89 -0.71
N MET A 144 31.03 10.88 -0.21
CA MET A 144 30.91 9.59 -0.88
C MET A 144 29.97 9.69 -2.10
N SER A 145 30.47 9.32 -3.27
CA SER A 145 29.65 9.27 -4.48
C SER A 145 28.61 8.15 -4.43
N TRP A 146 27.36 8.44 -4.84
CA TRP A 146 26.31 7.44 -5.00
C TRP A 146 26.66 6.31 -5.99
N TRP A 147 27.64 6.52 -6.88
CA TRP A 147 28.17 5.46 -7.74
C TRP A 147 28.71 4.27 -6.96
N VAL A 148 29.18 4.46 -5.72
CA VAL A 148 29.71 3.38 -4.88
C VAL A 148 28.60 2.38 -4.48
N PRO A 149 27.53 2.79 -3.77
CA PRO A 149 26.42 1.87 -3.48
C PRO A 149 25.72 1.36 -4.74
N ALA A 150 25.53 2.22 -5.75
CA ALA A 150 24.86 1.81 -7.00
C ALA A 150 25.60 0.69 -7.73
N SER A 151 26.93 0.81 -7.91
CA SER A 151 27.73 -0.19 -8.61
C SER A 151 27.83 -1.50 -7.82
N ALA A 152 28.06 -1.42 -6.52
CA ALA A 152 28.10 -2.60 -5.65
C ALA A 152 26.73 -3.31 -5.62
N GLY A 153 25.64 -2.55 -5.57
CA GLY A 153 24.27 -3.05 -5.61
C GLY A 153 23.94 -3.74 -6.94
N ALA A 154 24.36 -3.16 -8.06
CA ALA A 154 24.21 -3.77 -9.38
C ALA A 154 24.97 -5.11 -9.49
N VAL A 155 26.23 -5.16 -9.00
CA VAL A 155 27.01 -6.41 -8.97
C VAL A 155 26.32 -7.47 -8.10
N ALA A 156 25.83 -7.09 -6.91
CA ALA A 156 25.11 -7.98 -6.01
C ALA A 156 23.83 -8.51 -6.67
N ALA A 157 23.04 -7.65 -7.32
CA ALA A 157 21.79 -8.01 -7.95
C ALA A 157 21.99 -8.93 -9.17
N VAL A 158 22.93 -8.60 -10.06
CA VAL A 158 23.27 -9.45 -11.22
C VAL A 158 23.82 -10.79 -10.75
N GLY A 159 24.79 -10.79 -9.84
CA GLY A 159 25.37 -12.02 -9.30
C GLY A 159 24.34 -12.90 -8.58
N GLY A 160 23.48 -12.29 -7.75
CA GLY A 160 22.36 -12.96 -7.09
C GLY A 160 21.39 -13.58 -8.07
N MET A 161 21.01 -12.84 -9.13
CA MET A 161 20.12 -13.34 -10.18
C MET A 161 20.73 -14.54 -10.93
N LEU A 162 22.01 -14.47 -11.29
CA LEU A 162 22.72 -15.56 -11.95
C LEU A 162 22.84 -16.81 -11.06
N LEU A 163 23.13 -16.63 -9.78
CA LEU A 163 23.19 -17.72 -8.79
C LEU A 163 21.84 -18.41 -8.62
N ILE A 164 20.78 -17.63 -8.46
CA ILE A 164 19.41 -18.14 -8.28
C ILE A 164 18.92 -18.82 -9.56
N ARG A 165 19.18 -18.23 -10.74
CA ARG A 165 18.89 -18.83 -12.04
C ARG A 165 19.57 -20.18 -12.19
N ARG A 166 20.87 -20.27 -11.90
CA ARG A 166 21.63 -21.53 -11.97
C ARG A 166 21.01 -22.59 -11.08
N MET A 167 20.67 -22.25 -9.84
CA MET A 167 20.00 -23.17 -8.93
C MET A 167 18.60 -23.58 -9.39
N TRP A 168 17.85 -22.67 -10.00
CA TRP A 168 16.52 -22.97 -10.54
C TRP A 168 16.61 -24.04 -11.64
N LEU A 169 17.59 -23.90 -12.55
CA LEU A 169 17.84 -24.82 -13.64
C LEU A 169 18.38 -26.19 -13.18
N SER A 170 19.12 -26.23 -12.07
CA SER A 170 19.74 -27.47 -11.56
C SER A 170 18.91 -28.25 -10.54
N SER A 171 17.84 -27.67 -9.98
CA SER A 171 17.04 -28.32 -8.92
C SER A 171 15.87 -29.14 -9.51
N PRO A 172 15.60 -30.38 -9.05
CA PRO A 172 14.47 -31.18 -9.53
C PRO A 172 13.09 -30.63 -9.10
N VAL A 173 12.05 -30.88 -9.92
CA VAL A 173 10.70 -30.26 -9.80
C VAL A 173 9.94 -30.63 -8.55
N THR A 174 10.17 -31.83 -8.03
CA THR A 174 9.49 -32.40 -6.87
C THR A 174 9.91 -31.77 -5.52
N ALA A 175 10.98 -30.98 -5.47
CA ALA A 175 11.58 -30.52 -4.22
C ALA A 175 10.94 -29.25 -3.58
N SER A 176 9.88 -28.64 -4.14
CA SER A 176 9.44 -27.30 -3.70
C SER A 176 7.92 -27.08 -3.69
N VAL A 177 7.16 -27.99 -3.08
CA VAL A 177 5.78 -27.66 -2.66
C VAL A 177 5.86 -26.97 -1.30
N ALA A 178 5.46 -25.69 -1.21
CA ALA A 178 5.46 -25.00 0.07
C ALA A 178 4.35 -25.57 0.98
N PRO A 179 4.61 -25.75 2.28
CA PRO A 179 3.60 -26.23 3.21
C PRO A 179 2.43 -25.24 3.31
N ALA A 180 1.22 -25.77 3.46
CA ALA A 180 0.04 -24.97 3.77
C ALA A 180 0.19 -24.34 5.17
N PRO A 181 -0.38 -23.14 5.41
CA PRO A 181 -0.36 -22.53 6.73
C PRO A 181 -1.15 -23.39 7.73
N THR A 182 -0.65 -23.49 8.95
CA THR A 182 -1.40 -24.14 10.03
C THR A 182 -2.48 -23.20 10.58
N ALA A 183 -3.50 -23.76 11.24
CA ALA A 183 -4.54 -22.97 11.90
C ALA A 183 -3.96 -21.97 12.92
N PHE A 184 -2.92 -22.37 13.66
CA PHE A 184 -2.23 -21.50 14.60
C PHE A 184 -1.56 -20.32 13.90
N GLN A 185 -0.85 -20.58 12.79
CA GLN A 185 -0.18 -19.55 12.02
C GLN A 185 -1.16 -18.52 11.44
N SER A 186 -2.24 -19.00 10.82
CA SER A 186 -3.29 -18.11 10.31
C SER A 186 -4.04 -17.39 11.44
N GLY A 187 -4.28 -18.06 12.56
CA GLY A 187 -4.88 -17.45 13.76
C GLY A 187 -4.05 -16.29 14.30
N TYR A 188 -2.72 -16.45 14.39
CA TYR A 188 -1.80 -15.37 14.77
C TYR A 188 -1.91 -14.17 13.82
N ALA A 189 -1.88 -14.41 12.50
CA ALA A 189 -2.00 -13.36 11.51
C ALA A 189 -3.35 -12.61 11.59
N LEU A 190 -4.44 -13.33 11.86
CA LEU A 190 -5.76 -12.74 12.06
C LEU A 190 -5.80 -11.85 13.32
N VAL A 191 -5.24 -12.31 14.43
CA VAL A 191 -5.14 -11.51 15.67
C VAL A 191 -4.32 -10.25 15.43
N VAL A 192 -3.15 -10.36 14.81
CA VAL A 192 -2.32 -9.19 14.47
C VAL A 192 -3.08 -8.24 13.54
N SER A 193 -3.77 -8.75 12.52
CA SER A 193 -4.56 -7.92 11.61
C SER A 193 -5.69 -7.16 12.32
N LEU A 194 -6.34 -7.79 13.32
CA LEU A 194 -7.37 -7.16 14.13
C LEU A 194 -6.78 -6.07 15.04
N LEU A 195 -5.63 -6.33 15.68
CA LEU A 195 -4.94 -5.33 16.50
C LEU A 195 -4.52 -4.10 15.68
N VAL A 196 -4.06 -4.31 14.43
CA VAL A 196 -3.73 -3.20 13.52
C VAL A 196 -5.00 -2.46 13.06
N ALA A 197 -6.13 -3.15 12.88
CA ALA A 197 -7.39 -2.49 12.60
C ALA A 197 -7.88 -1.64 13.79
N ILE A 198 -7.71 -2.15 15.02
CA ILE A 198 -8.06 -1.43 16.26
C ILE A 198 -7.20 -0.17 16.40
N SER A 199 -5.89 -0.26 16.19
CA SER A 199 -5.00 0.91 16.29
C SER A 199 -5.35 2.01 15.28
N SER A 200 -5.97 1.67 14.14
CA SER A 200 -6.43 2.63 13.14
C SER A 200 -7.42 3.68 13.66
N PHE A 201 -8.18 3.34 14.72
CA PHE A 201 -9.15 4.25 15.35
C PHE A 201 -8.48 5.32 16.23
N PHE A 202 -7.33 4.98 16.82
CA PHE A 202 -6.66 5.82 17.82
C PHE A 202 -5.49 6.63 17.23
N ILE A 203 -4.97 6.21 16.08
CA ILE A 203 -3.84 6.85 15.39
C ILE A 203 -4.37 7.79 14.32
N ALA A 204 -4.19 9.10 14.48
CA ALA A 204 -4.63 10.12 13.54
C ALA A 204 -3.44 10.81 12.87
N ARG A 205 -3.31 10.67 11.55
CA ARG A 205 -2.39 11.51 10.74
C ARG A 205 -3.20 12.58 10.05
N ASN A 206 -2.88 13.84 10.33
CA ASN A 206 -3.46 14.97 9.63
C ASN A 206 -2.66 15.22 8.35
N THR A 207 -3.14 14.72 7.21
CA THR A 207 -2.47 14.91 5.93
C THR A 207 -3.14 16.01 5.11
N PRO A 208 -2.38 16.94 4.51
CA PRO A 208 -2.92 17.94 3.60
C PRO A 208 -3.72 17.37 2.43
N ASP A 209 -3.44 16.11 2.05
CA ASP A 209 -4.10 15.42 0.94
C ASP A 209 -5.57 15.04 1.24
N ASP A 210 -6.00 15.04 2.50
CA ASP A 210 -7.35 14.61 2.90
C ASP A 210 -8.46 15.49 2.34
N VAL A 211 -8.14 16.75 2.06
CA VAL A 211 -9.06 17.69 1.39
C VAL A 211 -9.55 17.14 0.06
N TYR A 212 -8.69 16.39 -0.63
CA TYR A 212 -9.06 15.71 -1.86
C TYR A 212 -9.68 14.35 -1.57
N TYR A 213 -8.98 13.44 -0.89
CA TYR A 213 -9.43 12.06 -0.75
C TYR A 213 -10.73 11.94 0.05
N VAL A 214 -10.75 12.55 1.24
CA VAL A 214 -11.90 12.51 2.14
C VAL A 214 -12.94 13.54 1.70
N GLY A 215 -12.51 14.70 1.21
CA GLY A 215 -13.43 15.70 0.65
C GLY A 215 -14.23 15.18 -0.55
N LYS A 216 -13.61 14.43 -1.47
CA LYS A 216 -14.32 13.75 -2.58
C LYS A 216 -15.31 12.72 -2.06
N SER A 217 -14.92 11.94 -1.04
CA SER A 217 -15.83 10.97 -0.40
C SER A 217 -17.05 11.67 0.21
N VAL A 218 -16.85 12.82 0.86
CA VAL A 218 -17.94 13.63 1.46
C VAL A 218 -18.82 14.29 0.39
N TRP A 219 -18.23 14.82 -0.67
CA TRP A 219 -18.96 15.32 -1.84
C TRP A 219 -19.94 14.27 -2.37
N ILE A 220 -19.45 13.05 -2.56
CA ILE A 220 -20.25 11.94 -3.09
C ILE A 220 -21.33 11.51 -2.09
N ALA A 221 -21.00 11.43 -0.80
CA ALA A 221 -21.97 11.07 0.23
C ALA A 221 -23.13 12.08 0.35
N GLU A 222 -22.85 13.38 0.15
CA GLU A 222 -23.86 14.43 0.24
C GLU A 222 -24.64 14.65 -1.06
N ARG A 223 -23.97 14.56 -2.22
CA ARG A 223 -24.56 14.90 -3.54
C ARG A 223 -24.94 13.70 -4.40
N ASP A 224 -24.43 12.50 -4.11
CA ASP A 224 -24.65 11.29 -4.91
C ASP A 224 -24.30 11.47 -6.40
N ILE A 225 -23.23 12.22 -6.66
CA ILE A 225 -22.71 12.53 -8.00
C ILE A 225 -21.18 12.37 -7.97
N ILE A 226 -20.63 11.75 -9.01
CA ILE A 226 -19.18 11.65 -9.22
C ILE A 226 -18.71 12.97 -9.83
N PRO A 227 -17.80 13.73 -9.18
CA PRO A 227 -17.24 14.91 -9.81
C PRO A 227 -16.28 14.48 -10.94
N MET A 228 -16.64 14.80 -12.17
CA MET A 228 -15.84 14.56 -13.38
C MET A 228 -14.91 15.73 -13.72
N ASN A 229 -15.17 16.88 -13.11
CA ASN A 229 -14.47 18.15 -13.27
C ASN A 229 -13.90 18.59 -11.91
N ASP A 230 -13.25 19.75 -11.84
CA ASP A 230 -12.69 20.26 -10.59
C ASP A 230 -13.77 20.54 -9.53
N PHE A 231 -13.86 19.68 -8.51
CA PHE A 231 -14.73 19.89 -7.35
C PHE A 231 -14.06 20.64 -6.19
N LEU A 232 -12.75 20.87 -6.24
CA LEU A 232 -12.01 21.55 -5.17
C LEU A 232 -12.25 23.05 -5.23
N PHE A 233 -12.04 23.69 -6.39
CA PHE A 233 -12.14 25.14 -6.50
C PHE A 233 -13.45 25.62 -7.12
N THR A 234 -13.98 24.89 -8.09
CA THR A 234 -15.03 25.41 -9.00
C THR A 234 -16.32 24.62 -9.02
N GLU A 235 -16.57 23.73 -8.05
CA GLU A 235 -17.82 22.95 -7.97
C GLU A 235 -18.17 22.20 -9.26
N ASN A 236 -17.18 21.51 -9.83
CA ASN A 236 -17.33 20.68 -11.01
C ASN A 236 -17.58 21.50 -12.31
N VAL A 237 -17.16 22.77 -12.34
CA VAL A 237 -17.29 23.66 -13.51
C VAL A 237 -16.02 23.70 -14.37
N ALA A 238 -14.85 23.93 -13.76
CA ALA A 238 -13.60 23.96 -14.52
C ALA A 238 -13.18 22.55 -14.97
N PRO A 239 -12.40 22.42 -16.07
CA PRO A 239 -11.94 21.12 -16.56
C PRO A 239 -11.31 20.23 -15.47
N PRO A 240 -11.31 18.90 -15.66
CA PRO A 240 -10.67 17.99 -14.72
C PRO A 240 -9.18 18.30 -14.54
N MET A 241 -8.70 18.18 -13.31
CA MET A 241 -7.28 18.35 -12.99
C MET A 241 -6.45 17.20 -13.60
N GLY A 242 -5.37 17.55 -14.32
CA GLY A 242 -4.49 16.62 -15.04
C GLY A 242 -3.86 15.57 -14.12
N SER A 243 -3.52 15.93 -12.90
CA SER A 243 -2.99 14.99 -11.90
C SER A 243 -4.01 13.98 -11.37
N GLN A 244 -5.30 14.10 -11.72
CA GLN A 244 -6.40 13.36 -11.10
C GLN A 244 -7.44 12.88 -12.11
N PRO A 245 -7.06 12.07 -13.10
CA PRO A 245 -8.03 11.46 -14.00
C PRO A 245 -9.03 10.61 -13.19
N PRO A 246 -10.30 10.51 -13.62
CA PRO A 246 -11.39 9.83 -12.91
C PRO A 246 -11.30 8.30 -12.98
N ILE A 247 -10.09 7.75 -12.80
CA ILE A 247 -9.76 6.32 -12.85
C ILE A 247 -9.83 5.68 -11.45
N ALA A 248 -9.34 6.40 -10.43
CA ALA A 248 -9.42 5.91 -9.05
C ALA A 248 -10.87 5.99 -8.53
N SER A 249 -11.32 4.89 -7.91
CA SER A 249 -12.70 4.64 -7.52
C SER A 249 -12.88 4.43 -6.01
N ILE A 250 -11.80 4.47 -5.22
CA ILE A 250 -11.83 4.21 -3.77
C ILE A 250 -12.54 5.31 -2.98
N GLU A 251 -12.37 6.58 -3.36
CA GLU A 251 -13.06 7.71 -2.72
C GLU A 251 -14.55 7.67 -3.04
N VAL A 252 -14.89 7.23 -4.26
CA VAL A 252 -16.28 7.02 -4.69
C VAL A 252 -16.92 5.87 -3.92
N PHE A 253 -16.18 4.78 -3.69
CA PHE A 253 -16.63 3.68 -2.84
C PHE A 253 -16.95 4.16 -1.42
N ALA A 254 -16.04 4.92 -0.81
CA ALA A 254 -16.21 5.43 0.54
C ALA A 254 -17.40 6.42 0.65
N GLY A 255 -17.57 7.29 -0.34
CA GLY A 255 -18.70 8.21 -0.40
C GLY A 255 -20.04 7.50 -0.61
N ALA A 256 -20.10 6.53 -1.53
CA ALA A 256 -21.31 5.75 -1.78
C ALA A 256 -21.70 4.88 -0.57
N LEU A 257 -20.71 4.30 0.11
CA LEU A 257 -20.88 3.63 1.40
C LEU A 257 -21.52 4.59 2.43
N GLY A 258 -21.00 5.82 2.52
CA GLY A 258 -21.58 6.86 3.38
C GLY A 258 -23.03 7.16 3.05
N ARG A 259 -23.32 7.38 1.76
CA ARG A 259 -24.66 7.68 1.23
C ARG A 259 -25.66 6.58 1.57
N VAL A 260 -25.36 5.33 1.24
CA VAL A 260 -26.30 4.20 1.36
C VAL A 260 -26.61 3.88 2.82
N PHE A 261 -25.62 3.98 3.71
CA PHE A 261 -25.81 3.70 5.14
C PHE A 261 -26.21 4.93 5.97
N GLY A 262 -26.38 6.10 5.35
CA GLY A 262 -26.74 7.34 6.05
C GLY A 262 -25.67 7.83 7.04
N ILE A 263 -24.41 7.48 6.81
CA ILE A 263 -23.28 7.90 7.65
C ILE A 263 -22.45 8.97 6.93
N HIS A 264 -21.85 9.88 7.70
CA HIS A 264 -21.00 10.93 7.15
C HIS A 264 -19.83 10.34 6.33
N GLY A 265 -19.51 10.91 5.15
CA GLY A 265 -18.45 10.40 4.27
C GLY A 265 -17.11 10.18 4.98
N ALA A 266 -16.63 11.16 5.76
CA ALA A 266 -15.42 11.01 6.57
C ALA A 266 -15.49 9.87 7.60
N SER A 267 -16.67 9.60 8.19
CA SER A 267 -16.87 8.48 9.11
C SER A 267 -16.88 7.14 8.38
N ALA A 268 -17.49 7.07 7.20
CA ALA A 268 -17.42 5.89 6.33
C ALA A 268 -15.95 5.56 5.99
N THR A 269 -15.16 6.57 5.63
CA THR A 269 -13.74 6.42 5.29
C THR A 269 -12.91 5.95 6.48
N TRP A 270 -12.97 6.64 7.62
CA TRP A 270 -12.04 6.40 8.73
C TRP A 270 -12.51 5.37 9.76
N TYR A 271 -13.82 5.21 9.97
CA TYR A 271 -14.35 4.29 10.99
C TYR A 271 -14.84 2.95 10.44
N VAL A 272 -15.14 2.87 9.14
CA VAL A 272 -15.61 1.62 8.52
C VAL A 272 -14.57 1.08 7.56
N LEU A 273 -14.21 1.86 6.53
CA LEU A 273 -13.35 1.39 5.46
C LEU A 273 -11.90 1.17 5.95
N LEU A 274 -11.30 2.15 6.62
CA LEU A 274 -9.90 2.05 7.05
C LEU A 274 -9.57 0.81 7.91
N PRO A 275 -10.34 0.44 8.95
CA PRO A 275 -10.09 -0.80 9.68
C PRO A 275 -10.13 -2.05 8.80
N VAL A 276 -11.04 -2.13 7.83
CA VAL A 276 -11.13 -3.23 6.86
C VAL A 276 -9.88 -3.26 5.97
N LEU A 277 -9.47 -2.10 5.45
CA LEU A 277 -8.25 -1.95 4.65
C LEU A 277 -7.01 -2.39 5.46
N ALA A 278 -6.95 -2.05 6.74
CA ALA A 278 -5.86 -2.44 7.64
C ALA A 278 -5.77 -3.96 7.82
N VAL A 279 -6.90 -4.64 8.00
CA VAL A 279 -6.94 -6.11 8.04
C VAL A 279 -6.41 -6.70 6.74
N LEU A 280 -6.92 -6.25 5.59
CA LEU A 280 -6.55 -6.78 4.28
C LEU A 280 -5.06 -6.57 3.96
N ALA A 281 -4.49 -5.41 4.31
CA ALA A 281 -3.07 -5.13 4.12
C ALA A 281 -2.17 -6.07 4.94
N ILE A 282 -2.50 -6.29 6.22
CA ILE A 282 -1.72 -7.20 7.08
C ILE A 282 -1.85 -8.65 6.61
N LEU A 283 -3.04 -9.09 6.18
CA LEU A 283 -3.23 -10.43 5.64
C LEU A 283 -2.52 -10.62 4.29
N ALA A 284 -2.46 -9.60 3.44
CA ALA A 284 -1.67 -9.61 2.21
C ALA A 284 -0.17 -9.82 2.51
N LEU A 285 0.38 -9.07 3.46
CA LEU A 285 1.76 -9.23 3.93
C LEU A 285 2.00 -10.65 4.48
N TRP A 286 1.10 -11.13 5.35
CA TRP A 286 1.18 -12.49 5.92
C TRP A 286 1.24 -13.56 4.82
N ARG A 287 0.34 -13.49 3.82
CA ARG A 287 0.30 -14.50 2.76
C ARG A 287 1.57 -14.53 1.93
N LEU A 288 2.15 -13.38 1.62
CA LEU A 288 3.42 -13.33 0.90
C LEU A 288 4.56 -13.89 1.76
N VAL A 289 4.68 -13.45 3.01
CA VAL A 289 5.70 -13.95 3.95
C VAL A 289 5.58 -15.45 4.14
N GLN A 290 4.37 -15.99 4.30
CA GLN A 290 4.15 -17.43 4.43
C GLN A 290 4.66 -18.18 3.19
N ARG A 291 4.42 -17.63 2.00
CA ARG A 291 4.82 -18.26 0.73
C ARG A 291 6.32 -18.17 0.46
N TRP A 292 6.96 -17.09 0.90
CA TRP A 292 8.38 -16.80 0.65
C TRP A 292 9.30 -17.28 1.78
N ALA A 293 8.79 -17.39 3.01
CA ALA A 293 9.55 -17.73 4.22
C ALA A 293 8.96 -18.94 5.00
N PRO A 294 8.60 -20.06 4.36
CA PRO A 294 7.78 -21.10 4.99
C PRO A 294 8.42 -21.78 6.20
N ARG A 295 9.75 -21.65 6.38
CA ARG A 295 10.50 -22.23 7.52
C ARG A 295 10.29 -21.46 8.82
N ARG A 296 10.15 -20.14 8.75
CA ARG A 296 10.00 -19.24 9.91
C ARG A 296 8.99 -18.12 9.62
N PRO A 297 7.77 -18.45 9.18
CA PRO A 297 6.84 -17.45 8.66
C PRO A 297 6.39 -16.48 9.76
N LEU A 298 6.18 -16.97 10.99
CA LEU A 298 5.79 -16.13 12.12
C LEU A 298 6.87 -15.11 12.49
N LEU A 299 8.14 -15.53 12.53
CA LEU A 299 9.24 -14.63 12.89
C LEU A 299 9.42 -13.54 11.83
N ALA A 300 9.46 -13.95 10.55
CA ALA A 300 9.58 -13.02 9.43
C ALA A 300 8.40 -12.04 9.38
N PHE A 301 7.18 -12.52 9.62
CA PHE A 301 5.98 -11.69 9.63
C PHE A 301 5.99 -10.70 10.79
N SER A 302 6.37 -11.13 12.00
CA SER A 302 6.48 -10.23 13.16
C SER A 302 7.51 -9.13 12.94
N VAL A 303 8.67 -9.45 12.36
CA VAL A 303 9.69 -8.44 12.00
C VAL A 303 9.16 -7.48 10.93
N ALA A 304 8.44 -7.98 9.93
CA ALA A 304 7.84 -7.14 8.90
C ALA A 304 6.79 -6.18 9.46
N VAL A 305 5.94 -6.64 10.38
CA VAL A 305 4.95 -5.79 11.07
C VAL A 305 5.64 -4.78 11.99
N ALA A 306 6.68 -5.20 12.72
CA ALA A 306 7.47 -4.29 13.55
C ALA A 306 8.15 -3.20 12.72
N PHE A 307 8.71 -3.55 11.55
CA PHE A 307 9.25 -2.58 10.60
C PHE A 307 8.21 -1.54 10.17
N LEU A 308 7.00 -1.98 9.82
CA LEU A 308 5.91 -1.06 9.42
C LEU A 308 5.49 -0.09 10.54
N TYR A 309 5.54 -0.54 11.80
CA TYR A 309 5.18 0.27 12.96
C TYR A 309 6.29 1.18 13.47
N LEU A 310 7.54 0.71 13.42
CA LEU A 310 8.68 1.40 13.99
C LEU A 310 9.43 2.25 12.97
N VAL A 311 9.25 2.01 11.67
CA VAL A 311 9.91 2.75 10.58
C VAL A 311 8.86 3.55 9.80
N ALA A 312 8.34 4.59 10.46
CA ALA A 312 7.35 5.52 9.94
C ALA A 312 7.86 6.95 10.10
N GLY A 313 8.50 7.48 9.06
CA GLY A 313 9.05 8.85 9.07
C GLY A 313 8.03 9.95 8.78
N SER A 314 8.49 11.20 8.85
CA SER A 314 7.74 12.37 8.35
C SER A 314 7.50 12.30 6.84
N ASP A 315 8.48 11.72 6.13
CA ASP A 315 8.56 11.65 4.68
C ASP A 315 8.04 10.31 4.11
N ALA A 316 8.61 9.84 3.00
CA ALA A 316 8.10 8.74 2.21
C ALA A 316 8.57 7.33 2.63
N ALA A 317 8.93 7.17 3.90
CA ALA A 317 9.20 5.86 4.48
C ALA A 317 8.00 4.92 4.27
N LEU A 318 8.24 3.64 3.99
CA LEU A 318 7.15 2.71 3.66
C LEU A 318 6.10 2.55 4.78
N GLY A 319 6.50 2.63 6.06
CA GLY A 319 5.56 2.60 7.19
C GLY A 319 4.52 3.74 7.15
N THR A 320 4.88 4.89 6.57
CA THR A 320 3.96 6.03 6.36
C THR A 320 2.79 5.69 5.44
N PHE A 321 2.99 4.81 4.47
CA PHE A 321 1.96 4.40 3.51
C PHE A 321 1.09 3.25 4.02
N HIS A 322 1.34 2.74 5.22
CA HIS A 322 0.44 1.80 5.86
C HIS A 322 -0.66 2.57 6.62
N LEU A 323 -0.89 2.24 7.90
CA LEU A 323 -2.04 2.68 8.69
C LEU A 323 -2.35 4.18 8.59
N PRO A 324 -1.35 5.09 8.58
CA PRO A 324 -1.62 6.52 8.53
C PRO A 324 -2.26 6.99 7.22
N ARG A 325 -2.12 6.22 6.11
CA ARG A 325 -2.49 6.64 4.75
C ARG A 325 -3.19 5.56 3.91
N LEU A 326 -3.59 4.41 4.49
CA LEU A 326 -4.23 3.31 3.74
C LEU A 326 -5.45 3.79 2.95
N TYR A 327 -6.24 4.72 3.51
CA TYR A 327 -7.46 5.22 2.89
C TYR A 327 -7.22 6.14 1.67
N GLU A 328 -5.99 6.62 1.44
CA GLU A 328 -5.63 7.43 0.26
C GLU A 328 -5.43 6.59 -1.01
N GLY A 329 -5.78 5.30 -1.00
CA GLY A 329 -5.66 4.38 -2.14
C GLY A 329 -4.22 3.95 -2.45
N LYS A 330 -3.28 4.90 -2.62
CA LYS A 330 -1.83 4.63 -2.79
C LYS A 330 -1.24 3.85 -1.61
N GLY A 331 -1.73 4.09 -0.40
CA GLY A 331 -1.33 3.33 0.79
C GLY A 331 -1.70 1.85 0.67
N MET A 332 -2.92 1.55 0.21
CA MET A 332 -3.37 0.18 -0.07
C MET A 332 -2.66 -0.46 -1.25
N PHE A 333 -2.31 0.33 -2.27
CA PHE A 333 -1.51 -0.16 -3.39
C PHE A 333 -0.17 -0.73 -2.88
N VAL A 334 0.60 0.05 -2.13
CA VAL A 334 1.90 -0.40 -1.60
C VAL A 334 1.73 -1.49 -0.54
N SER A 335 0.77 -1.37 0.36
CA SER A 335 0.64 -2.24 1.54
C SER A 335 -0.05 -3.57 1.25
N ALA A 336 -0.90 -3.66 0.22
CA ALA A 336 -1.68 -4.87 -0.09
C ALA A 336 -1.50 -5.34 -1.54
N VAL A 337 -1.61 -4.45 -2.54
CA VAL A 337 -1.52 -4.85 -3.95
C VAL A 337 -0.14 -5.38 -4.29
N ILE A 338 0.93 -4.69 -3.89
CA ILE A 338 2.30 -5.11 -4.19
C ILE A 338 2.59 -6.51 -3.58
N PRO A 339 2.33 -6.79 -2.29
CA PRO A 339 2.50 -8.13 -1.76
C PRO A 339 1.63 -9.21 -2.45
N LEU A 340 0.36 -8.90 -2.72
CA LEU A 340 -0.54 -9.85 -3.38
C LEU A 340 -0.14 -10.12 -4.83
N MET A 341 0.38 -9.13 -5.56
CA MET A 341 0.82 -9.33 -6.95
C MET A 341 2.02 -10.28 -6.99
N TRP A 342 3.01 -10.07 -6.12
CA TRP A 342 4.12 -11.02 -5.97
C TRP A 342 3.64 -12.43 -5.58
N LEU A 343 2.64 -12.53 -4.70
CA LEU A 343 2.04 -13.80 -4.31
C LEU A 343 1.33 -14.49 -5.49
N TYR A 344 0.48 -13.78 -6.21
CA TYR A 344 -0.31 -14.33 -7.31
C TYR A 344 0.57 -14.71 -8.50
N LEU A 345 1.59 -13.90 -8.82
CA LEU A 345 2.63 -14.27 -9.80
C LEU A 345 3.37 -15.52 -9.35
N THR A 346 3.77 -15.61 -8.08
CA THR A 346 4.42 -16.82 -7.54
C THR A 346 3.53 -18.06 -7.74
N ASN A 347 2.24 -17.96 -7.43
CA ASN A 347 1.29 -19.06 -7.55
C ASN A 347 0.99 -19.43 -9.01
N TRP A 348 0.88 -18.42 -9.90
CA TRP A 348 0.71 -18.62 -11.33
C TRP A 348 1.91 -19.35 -11.93
N PHE A 349 3.13 -18.92 -11.62
CA PHE A 349 4.31 -19.56 -12.15
C PHE A 349 4.56 -20.95 -11.52
N ASP A 350 4.14 -21.20 -10.28
CA ASP A 350 4.25 -22.54 -9.70
C ASP A 350 3.20 -23.52 -10.28
N ASN A 351 1.94 -23.10 -10.43
CA ASN A 351 0.82 -24.03 -10.66
C ASN A 351 0.07 -23.84 -12.00
N ARG A 352 0.28 -22.71 -12.70
CA ARG A 352 -0.41 -22.32 -13.95
C ARG A 352 -1.95 -22.41 -13.88
N SER A 353 -2.52 -22.17 -12.70
CA SER A 353 -3.95 -22.28 -12.50
C SER A 353 -4.70 -21.09 -13.12
N ARG A 354 -5.80 -21.36 -13.84
CA ARG A 354 -6.69 -20.32 -14.38
C ARG A 354 -7.21 -19.35 -13.31
N TRP A 355 -7.44 -19.86 -12.10
CA TRP A 355 -7.82 -19.05 -10.95
C TRP A 355 -6.72 -18.04 -10.57
N GLY A 356 -5.46 -18.46 -10.57
CA GLY A 356 -4.33 -17.55 -10.34
C GLY A 356 -4.25 -16.43 -11.38
N LEU A 357 -4.51 -16.73 -12.65
CA LEU A 357 -4.55 -15.71 -13.70
C LEU A 357 -5.73 -14.75 -13.52
N LEU A 358 -6.91 -15.25 -13.15
CA LEU A 358 -8.07 -14.41 -12.82
C LEU A 358 -7.75 -13.47 -11.64
N LEU A 359 -7.07 -13.96 -10.60
CA LEU A 359 -6.67 -13.12 -9.47
C LEU A 359 -5.64 -12.05 -9.86
N ILE A 360 -4.74 -12.32 -10.82
CA ILE A 360 -3.84 -11.31 -11.39
C ILE A 360 -4.64 -10.20 -12.08
N VAL A 361 -5.61 -10.58 -12.93
CA VAL A 361 -6.50 -9.62 -13.61
C VAL A 361 -7.32 -8.81 -12.60
N ALA A 362 -7.97 -9.48 -11.65
CA ALA A 362 -8.78 -8.81 -10.62
C ALA A 362 -7.93 -7.87 -9.75
N LEU A 363 -6.70 -8.27 -9.40
CA LEU A 363 -5.78 -7.42 -8.65
C LEU A 363 -5.29 -6.22 -9.47
N SER A 364 -5.10 -6.40 -10.79
CA SER A 364 -4.78 -5.31 -11.71
C SER A 364 -5.91 -4.27 -11.77
N VAL A 365 -7.16 -4.71 -11.88
CA VAL A 365 -8.36 -3.86 -11.80
C VAL A 365 -8.46 -3.17 -10.43
N THR A 366 -8.22 -3.92 -9.35
CA THR A 366 -8.19 -3.38 -7.97
C THR A 366 -7.15 -2.28 -7.85
N ALA A 367 -5.94 -2.49 -8.38
CA ALA A 367 -4.85 -1.52 -8.34
C ALA A 367 -5.23 -0.21 -9.03
N THR A 368 -5.83 -0.29 -10.22
CA THR A 368 -6.35 0.86 -10.97
C THR A 368 -7.39 1.65 -10.16
N GLY A 369 -8.34 0.96 -9.53
CA GLY A 369 -9.35 1.62 -8.68
C GLY A 369 -8.79 2.25 -7.40
N LEU A 370 -7.62 1.80 -6.93
CA LEU A 370 -6.96 2.38 -5.75
C LEU A 370 -6.10 3.59 -6.10
N THR A 371 -5.41 3.62 -7.24
CA THR A 371 -4.49 4.72 -7.56
C THR A 371 -4.07 4.74 -9.03
N THR A 372 -3.86 5.94 -9.56
CA THR A 372 -3.22 6.17 -10.87
C THR A 372 -1.77 5.69 -10.91
N THR A 373 -1.09 5.59 -9.76
CA THR A 373 0.28 5.03 -9.63
C THR A 373 0.39 3.62 -10.20
N ALA A 374 -0.70 2.87 -10.22
CA ALA A 374 -0.73 1.50 -10.74
C ALA A 374 -0.28 1.43 -12.21
N ALA A 375 -0.56 2.45 -13.01
CA ALA A 375 -0.16 2.50 -14.42
C ALA A 375 1.36 2.61 -14.63
N ILE A 376 2.11 2.97 -13.59
CA ILE A 376 3.58 3.13 -13.64
C ILE A 376 4.26 1.95 -12.94
N ILE A 377 3.90 1.71 -11.67
CA ILE A 377 4.62 0.74 -10.83
C ILE A 377 4.25 -0.71 -11.16
N LEU A 378 3.00 -0.99 -11.56
CA LEU A 378 2.59 -2.36 -11.84
C LEU A 378 3.26 -2.94 -13.10
N PRO A 379 3.39 -2.19 -14.22
CA PRO A 379 4.19 -2.62 -15.35
C PRO A 379 5.65 -2.88 -15.00
N MET A 380 6.28 -2.05 -14.15
CA MET A 380 7.66 -2.27 -13.70
C MET A 380 7.80 -3.56 -12.89
N LEU A 381 6.91 -3.79 -11.91
CA LEU A 381 6.89 -4.99 -11.08
C LEU A 381 6.71 -6.26 -11.93
N VAL A 382 5.71 -6.26 -12.82
CA VAL A 382 5.39 -7.43 -13.64
C VAL A 382 6.44 -7.62 -14.73
N GLY A 383 7.02 -6.54 -15.26
CA GLY A 383 8.17 -6.58 -16.15
C GLY A 383 9.39 -7.23 -15.49
N ALA A 384 9.68 -6.90 -14.23
CA ALA A 384 10.74 -7.55 -13.46
C ALA A 384 10.50 -9.06 -13.29
N ALA A 385 9.26 -9.45 -12.96
CA ALA A 385 8.86 -10.85 -12.87
C ALA A 385 8.97 -11.56 -14.23
N ALA A 386 8.47 -10.93 -15.30
CA ALA A 386 8.51 -11.47 -16.66
C ALA A 386 9.94 -11.68 -17.13
N PHE A 387 10.83 -10.69 -16.93
CA PHE A 387 12.26 -10.79 -17.22
C PHE A 387 12.90 -11.98 -16.51
N ALA A 388 12.63 -12.13 -15.21
CA ALA A 388 13.14 -13.26 -14.44
C ALA A 388 12.69 -14.62 -15.00
N MET A 389 11.44 -14.71 -15.45
CA MET A 389 10.88 -15.91 -16.06
C MET A 389 11.38 -16.16 -17.49
N LEU A 390 11.67 -15.10 -18.25
CA LEU A 390 12.30 -15.18 -19.58
C LEU A 390 13.69 -15.83 -19.48
N LEU A 391 14.49 -15.46 -18.48
CA LEU A 391 15.84 -16.00 -18.27
C LEU A 391 15.85 -17.52 -18.02
N VAL A 392 14.73 -18.10 -17.61
CA VAL A 392 14.57 -19.54 -17.40
C VAL A 392 13.69 -20.22 -18.46
N GLY A 393 13.47 -19.55 -19.61
CA GLY A 393 12.80 -20.12 -20.78
C GLY A 393 11.27 -20.13 -20.71
N ARG A 394 10.64 -19.43 -19.74
CA ARG A 394 9.19 -19.44 -19.51
C ARG A 394 8.48 -18.24 -20.11
N TRP A 395 8.80 -17.91 -21.36
CA TRP A 395 8.33 -16.70 -22.03
C TRP A 395 6.81 -16.65 -22.23
N LYS A 396 6.14 -17.76 -22.57
CA LYS A 396 4.69 -17.80 -22.76
C LYS A 396 3.94 -17.47 -21.48
N ASP A 397 4.34 -18.10 -20.37
CA ASP A 397 3.75 -17.86 -19.07
C ASP A 397 3.97 -16.41 -18.61
N ALA A 398 5.15 -15.85 -18.94
CA ALA A 398 5.52 -14.47 -18.64
C ALA A 398 4.69 -13.46 -19.45
N LEU A 399 4.50 -13.70 -20.74
CA LEU A 399 3.68 -12.86 -21.62
C LEU A 399 2.21 -12.84 -21.15
N LEU A 400 1.65 -14.01 -20.80
CA LEU A 400 0.27 -14.10 -20.33
C LEU A 400 0.06 -13.38 -19.00
N ALA A 401 0.97 -13.57 -18.04
CA ALA A 401 0.91 -12.85 -16.77
C ALA A 401 1.11 -11.33 -16.96
N GLY A 402 2.04 -10.95 -17.86
CA GLY A 402 2.29 -9.58 -18.26
C GLY A 402 1.05 -8.88 -18.80
N ALA A 403 0.43 -9.46 -19.82
CA ALA A 403 -0.81 -8.96 -20.40
C ALA A 403 -1.91 -8.87 -19.33
N ALA A 404 -2.14 -9.95 -18.57
CA ALA A 404 -3.18 -9.98 -17.53
C ALA A 404 -3.03 -8.88 -16.47
N ALA A 405 -1.80 -8.49 -16.13
CA ALA A 405 -1.55 -7.50 -15.10
C ALA A 405 -1.52 -6.05 -15.61
N VAL A 406 -1.19 -5.83 -16.89
CA VAL A 406 -0.93 -4.48 -17.45
C VAL A 406 -2.09 -3.93 -18.27
N THR A 407 -2.88 -4.79 -18.92
CA THR A 407 -3.93 -4.36 -19.86
C THR A 407 -4.92 -3.37 -19.24
N TYR A 408 -5.39 -3.61 -18.01
CA TYR A 408 -6.40 -2.75 -17.41
C TYR A 408 -5.85 -1.37 -16.94
N PRO A 409 -4.73 -1.28 -16.18
CA PRO A 409 -4.13 -0.01 -15.82
C PRO A 409 -3.77 0.86 -17.02
N VAL A 410 -3.06 0.30 -18.01
CA VAL A 410 -2.65 1.05 -19.20
C VAL A 410 -3.86 1.41 -20.05
N GLY A 411 -4.78 0.47 -20.26
CA GLY A 411 -6.02 0.71 -20.99
C GLY A 411 -6.86 1.82 -20.36
N SER A 412 -6.99 1.85 -19.03
CA SER A 412 -7.75 2.88 -18.33
C SER A 412 -7.15 4.28 -18.48
N VAL A 413 -5.82 4.40 -18.47
CA VAL A 413 -5.13 5.68 -18.72
C VAL A 413 -5.33 6.12 -20.16
N VAL A 414 -5.11 5.22 -21.12
CA VAL A 414 -5.29 5.51 -22.56
C VAL A 414 -6.72 5.95 -22.84
N VAL A 415 -7.72 5.22 -22.36
CA VAL A 415 -9.13 5.59 -22.53
C VAL A 415 -9.44 6.93 -21.88
N SER A 416 -8.96 7.19 -20.67
CA SER A 416 -9.21 8.47 -19.98
C SER A 416 -8.61 9.65 -20.73
N GLN A 417 -7.38 9.50 -21.24
CA GLN A 417 -6.71 10.52 -22.04
C GLN A 417 -7.45 10.79 -23.36
N LEU A 418 -7.91 9.74 -24.05
CA LEU A 418 -8.63 9.88 -25.31
C LEU A 418 -10.05 10.46 -25.16
N VAL A 419 -10.71 10.23 -24.02
CA VAL A 419 -12.11 10.64 -23.81
C VAL A 419 -12.22 12.02 -23.15
N LEU A 420 -11.31 12.37 -22.25
CA LEU A 420 -11.44 13.56 -21.39
C LEU A 420 -10.53 14.73 -21.79
N ASP A 421 -9.76 14.58 -22.88
CA ASP A 421 -8.81 15.59 -23.38
C ASP A 421 -7.98 16.22 -22.25
N MET A 422 -7.46 15.34 -21.38
CA MET A 422 -6.74 15.75 -20.17
C MET A 422 -5.43 16.41 -20.60
N ALA A 423 -5.35 17.75 -20.50
CA ALA A 423 -4.10 18.46 -20.66
C ALA A 423 -3.07 17.93 -19.65
N ALA A 424 -1.82 17.75 -20.10
CA ALA A 424 -0.72 17.44 -19.20
C ALA A 424 -0.58 18.58 -18.17
N ALA A 425 -0.50 18.24 -16.88
CA ALA A 425 -0.26 19.22 -15.83
C ALA A 425 1.15 19.81 -16.00
N THR A 426 1.28 20.93 -16.72
CA THR A 426 2.55 21.55 -17.10
C THR A 426 3.29 22.22 -15.93
N GLY A 427 2.68 22.31 -14.75
CA GLY A 427 3.27 22.99 -13.60
C GLY A 427 3.92 22.08 -12.55
N ALA A 428 3.76 20.75 -12.67
CA ALA A 428 4.24 19.82 -11.63
C ALA A 428 5.75 19.52 -11.72
N ASP A 429 6.46 20.09 -12.70
CA ASP A 429 7.81 19.67 -13.12
C ASP A 429 8.95 19.96 -12.12
N ASP A 430 8.71 20.62 -11.00
CA ASP A 430 9.81 21.11 -10.13
C ASP A 430 10.33 20.11 -9.08
N ALA A 431 9.76 18.90 -8.96
CA ALA A 431 10.14 17.95 -7.90
C ALA A 431 10.65 16.60 -8.42
N PHE A 432 11.73 16.61 -9.21
CA PHE A 432 12.48 15.40 -9.53
C PHE A 432 13.36 14.94 -8.36
N PHE A 433 13.44 13.63 -8.14
CA PHE A 433 14.32 13.03 -7.14
C PHE A 433 15.24 12.02 -7.81
N ASP A 434 16.54 12.26 -7.70
CA ASP A 434 17.56 11.35 -8.21
C ASP A 434 17.58 10.00 -7.46
N ALA A 435 18.47 9.11 -7.87
CA ALA A 435 18.59 7.78 -7.29
C ALA A 435 18.95 7.79 -5.79
N GLU A 436 19.88 8.66 -5.37
CA GLU A 436 20.31 8.77 -3.98
C GLU A 436 19.16 9.25 -3.09
N TYR A 437 18.53 10.35 -3.51
CA TYR A 437 17.40 10.92 -2.79
C TYR A 437 16.27 9.90 -2.73
N THR A 438 15.94 9.23 -3.83
CA THR A 438 14.91 8.19 -3.89
C THR A 438 15.18 7.06 -2.88
N TYR A 439 16.42 6.59 -2.78
CA TYR A 439 16.80 5.61 -1.75
C TYR A 439 16.60 6.17 -0.35
N ARG A 440 17.22 7.31 -0.02
CA ARG A 440 17.13 7.93 1.31
C ARG A 440 15.69 8.14 1.75
N ARG A 441 14.84 8.60 0.83
CA ARG A 441 13.44 8.95 1.08
C ARG A 441 12.57 7.75 1.44
N THR A 442 12.86 6.58 0.87
CA THR A 442 11.97 5.40 0.93
C THR A 442 12.56 4.25 1.74
N LEU A 443 13.87 4.01 1.60
CA LEU A 443 14.65 2.95 2.24
C LEU A 443 15.39 3.42 3.48
N MET A 444 15.33 4.72 3.80
CA MET A 444 16.00 5.38 4.93
C MET A 444 17.54 5.43 4.78
N ILE A 445 18.18 6.10 5.73
CA ILE A 445 19.65 6.17 5.89
C ILE A 445 20.04 5.67 7.29
N GLY A 446 21.33 5.70 7.61
CA GLY A 446 21.90 5.18 8.85
C GLY A 446 21.68 3.67 8.99
N VAL A 447 21.59 3.19 10.23
CA VAL A 447 21.42 1.77 10.55
C VAL A 447 20.19 1.16 9.86
N VAL A 448 19.08 1.90 9.80
CA VAL A 448 17.84 1.46 9.14
C VAL A 448 18.05 1.36 7.63
N GLY A 449 18.72 2.34 7.03
CA GLY A 449 19.11 2.32 5.62
C GLY A 449 19.98 1.11 5.28
N VAL A 450 20.92 0.73 6.14
CA VAL A 450 21.72 -0.49 5.98
C VAL A 450 20.84 -1.74 6.02
N ILE A 451 19.91 -1.84 6.97
CA ILE A 451 18.99 -3.00 7.07
C ILE A 451 18.10 -3.11 5.82
N CYS A 452 17.57 -1.99 5.31
CA CYS A 452 16.80 -1.96 4.08
C CYS A 452 17.64 -2.36 2.86
N GLY A 453 18.89 -1.91 2.77
CA GLY A 453 19.83 -2.31 1.72
C GLY A 453 20.15 -3.81 1.78
N LEU A 454 20.42 -4.35 2.98
CA LEU A 454 20.62 -5.78 3.18
C LEU A 454 19.38 -6.58 2.77
N ALA A 455 18.18 -6.09 3.09
CA ALA A 455 16.93 -6.71 2.67
C ALA A 455 16.80 -6.71 1.14
N LEU A 456 17.12 -5.59 0.49
CA LEU A 456 17.08 -5.45 -0.97
C LEU A 456 18.02 -6.44 -1.67
N TRP A 457 19.30 -6.46 -1.29
CA TRP A 457 20.34 -7.21 -2.03
C TRP A 457 20.53 -8.65 -1.55
N CYS A 458 20.25 -8.96 -0.28
CA CYS A 458 20.37 -10.33 0.26
C CYS A 458 19.01 -11.07 0.32
N GLY A 459 17.89 -10.36 0.36
CA GLY A 459 16.55 -10.95 0.47
C GLY A 459 16.24 -12.05 -0.56
N PRO A 460 16.59 -11.90 -1.85
CA PRO A 460 16.35 -12.94 -2.86
C PRO A 460 17.02 -14.29 -2.54
N LEU A 461 18.17 -14.28 -1.88
CA LEU A 461 18.91 -15.50 -1.49
C LEU A 461 18.25 -16.21 -0.29
N LEU A 462 17.45 -15.49 0.49
CA LEU A 462 16.75 -15.98 1.68
C LEU A 462 15.32 -16.45 1.37
N ALA A 463 14.73 -15.94 0.30
CA ALA A 463 13.42 -16.38 -0.17
C ALA A 463 13.43 -17.88 -0.53
N ARG A 464 12.25 -18.52 -0.41
CA ARG A 464 12.04 -19.92 -0.76
C ARG A 464 12.58 -20.19 -2.17
N ARG A 465 13.39 -21.24 -2.29
CA ARG A 465 14.02 -21.65 -3.55
C ARG A 465 12.99 -21.80 -4.68
N ARG A 466 13.46 -21.54 -5.90
CA ARG A 466 12.74 -21.50 -7.17
C ARG A 466 11.99 -20.19 -7.40
N THR A 467 10.70 -20.24 -7.70
CA THR A 467 9.90 -19.10 -8.17
C THR A 467 9.99 -17.90 -7.21
N PRO A 468 9.83 -18.03 -5.87
CA PRO A 468 9.94 -16.89 -4.98
C PRO A 468 11.31 -16.19 -5.04
N ALA A 469 12.40 -16.95 -4.90
CA ALA A 469 13.76 -16.42 -5.02
C ALA A 469 14.02 -15.78 -6.38
N LEU A 470 13.55 -16.39 -7.47
CA LEU A 470 13.75 -15.89 -8.83
C LEU A 470 12.99 -14.57 -9.06
N LEU A 471 11.74 -14.49 -8.60
CA LEU A 471 10.92 -13.28 -8.68
C LEU A 471 11.49 -12.15 -7.81
N ALA A 472 11.89 -12.46 -6.57
CA ALA A 472 12.56 -11.51 -5.69
C ALA A 472 13.86 -10.99 -6.33
N ALA A 473 14.66 -11.85 -6.95
CA ALA A 473 15.89 -11.46 -7.65
C ALA A 473 15.60 -10.56 -8.86
N GLY A 474 14.55 -10.84 -9.62
CA GLY A 474 14.09 -9.96 -10.70
C GLY A 474 13.74 -8.57 -10.20
N GLY A 475 12.92 -8.47 -9.14
CA GLY A 475 12.59 -7.19 -8.52
C GLY A 475 13.81 -6.44 -7.98
N THR A 476 14.71 -7.13 -7.26
CA THR A 476 15.96 -6.57 -6.74
C THR A 476 16.85 -6.03 -7.86
N LEU A 477 16.97 -6.76 -8.97
CA LEU A 477 17.73 -6.32 -10.13
C LEU A 477 17.11 -5.08 -10.76
N THR A 478 15.80 -5.07 -10.99
CA THR A 478 15.11 -3.91 -11.55
C THR A 478 15.30 -2.67 -10.68
N LEU A 479 15.09 -2.78 -9.37
CA LEU A 479 15.32 -1.63 -8.48
C LEU A 479 16.78 -1.22 -8.43
N SER A 480 17.73 -2.16 -8.45
CA SER A 480 19.17 -1.82 -8.45
C SER A 480 19.58 -1.07 -9.71
N VAL A 481 19.00 -1.41 -10.87
CA VAL A 481 19.21 -0.66 -12.13
C VAL A 481 18.60 0.74 -12.03
N LEU A 482 17.40 0.87 -11.48
CA LEU A 482 16.74 2.17 -11.28
C LEU A 482 17.49 3.07 -10.29
N LEU A 483 18.33 2.51 -9.42
CA LEU A 483 19.15 3.27 -8.48
C LEU A 483 20.55 3.63 -9.02
N ILE A 484 20.83 3.34 -10.29
CA ILE A 484 22.05 3.81 -10.97
C ILE A 484 21.86 5.29 -11.34
N PRO A 485 22.82 6.19 -11.03
CA PRO A 485 22.76 7.58 -11.47
C PRO A 485 22.48 7.72 -12.97
N GLY A 486 21.55 8.60 -13.35
CA GLY A 486 21.18 8.87 -14.74
C GLY A 486 19.99 8.02 -15.25
N VAL A 487 19.63 6.93 -14.59
CA VAL A 487 18.53 6.05 -15.07
C VAL A 487 17.16 6.66 -14.80
N LEU A 488 16.93 7.25 -13.61
CA LEU A 488 15.66 7.90 -13.29
C LEU A 488 15.50 9.20 -14.09
N GLU A 489 16.60 9.90 -14.32
CA GLU A 489 16.69 11.10 -15.14
C GLU A 489 16.28 10.78 -16.58
N LEU A 490 16.88 9.74 -17.17
CA LEU A 490 16.51 9.25 -18.49
C LEU A 490 15.03 8.84 -18.58
N LEU A 491 14.51 8.18 -17.55
CA LEU A 491 13.08 7.81 -17.52
C LEU A 491 12.19 9.05 -17.41
N SER A 492 12.58 10.05 -16.64
CA SER A 492 11.88 11.33 -16.54
C SER A 492 11.83 12.01 -17.89
N ASP A 493 12.98 12.13 -18.58
CA ASP A 493 13.10 12.77 -19.89
C ASP A 493 12.29 12.04 -20.98
N LEU A 494 12.28 10.71 -20.96
CA LEU A 494 11.57 9.90 -21.96
C LEU A 494 10.06 9.85 -21.75
N SER A 495 9.60 9.90 -20.50
CA SER A 495 8.18 9.72 -20.18
C SER A 495 7.44 11.01 -19.86
N GLY A 496 8.17 12.09 -19.54
CA GLY A 496 7.59 13.31 -18.98
C GLY A 496 7.03 13.13 -17.56
N ILE A 497 7.37 12.03 -16.88
CA ILE A 497 6.85 11.69 -15.56
C ILE A 497 7.99 11.87 -14.53
N SER A 498 8.12 13.04 -13.92
CA SER A 498 9.19 13.35 -12.97
C SER A 498 8.78 13.14 -11.50
N VAL A 499 7.62 13.68 -11.11
CA VAL A 499 7.17 13.83 -9.71
C VAL A 499 6.91 12.53 -8.96
N VAL A 500 6.67 11.43 -9.68
CA VAL A 500 6.26 10.14 -9.10
C VAL A 500 7.33 9.07 -9.22
N LEU A 501 8.46 9.32 -9.89
CA LEU A 501 9.53 8.32 -10.06
C LEU A 501 10.19 7.92 -8.74
N TRP A 502 10.20 8.77 -7.73
CA TRP A 502 10.66 8.38 -6.39
C TRP A 502 9.87 7.19 -5.79
N ARG A 503 8.71 6.84 -6.35
CA ARG A 503 7.90 5.68 -5.95
C ARG A 503 8.43 4.35 -6.49
N VAL A 504 9.46 4.32 -7.33
CA VAL A 504 10.02 3.05 -7.86
C VAL A 504 10.34 2.00 -6.79
N PRO A 505 10.78 2.32 -5.55
CA PRO A 505 11.02 1.31 -4.53
C PRO A 505 9.74 0.57 -4.09
N TRP A 506 8.56 1.11 -4.38
CA TRP A 506 7.27 0.45 -4.14
C TRP A 506 7.06 -0.80 -4.98
N LEU A 507 7.87 -1.04 -6.03
CA LEU A 507 7.80 -2.28 -6.81
C LEU A 507 8.10 -3.52 -5.94
N LEU A 508 8.82 -3.36 -4.83
CA LEU A 508 9.17 -4.44 -3.91
C LEU A 508 8.24 -4.49 -2.70
N ALA A 509 7.89 -5.70 -2.29
CA ALA A 509 7.31 -5.95 -0.97
C ALA A 509 8.42 -5.89 0.11
N LEU A 510 9.08 -4.73 0.27
CA LEU A 510 10.24 -4.57 1.14
C LEU A 510 10.01 -5.09 2.58
N PRO A 511 8.86 -4.87 3.25
CA PRO A 511 8.65 -5.43 4.59
C PRO A 511 8.81 -6.96 4.62
N THR A 512 8.43 -7.66 3.55
CA THR A 512 8.66 -9.10 3.41
C THR A 512 10.16 -9.41 3.32
N LEU A 513 10.92 -8.66 2.51
CA LEU A 513 12.36 -8.83 2.37
C LEU A 513 13.12 -8.55 3.68
N VAL A 514 12.70 -7.53 4.42
CA VAL A 514 13.23 -7.22 5.76
C VAL A 514 12.93 -8.39 6.70
N GLY A 515 11.68 -8.89 6.71
CA GLY A 515 11.31 -10.09 7.46
C GLY A 515 12.16 -11.33 7.12
N LEU A 516 12.56 -11.50 5.85
CA LEU A 516 13.39 -12.62 5.43
C LEU A 516 14.80 -12.62 6.05
N LEU A 517 15.34 -11.47 6.46
CA LEU A 517 16.68 -11.39 7.07
C LEU A 517 16.83 -12.24 8.34
N CYS A 518 15.76 -12.43 9.12
CA CYS A 518 15.79 -13.30 10.32
C CYS A 518 15.66 -14.80 10.00
N THR A 519 15.54 -15.16 8.72
CA THR A 519 15.34 -16.55 8.26
C THR A 519 16.62 -17.24 7.82
N VAL A 520 17.77 -16.58 7.99
CA VAL A 520 19.11 -17.14 7.73
C VAL A 520 19.26 -18.50 8.40
N ASP A 521 19.68 -19.48 7.61
CA ASP A 521 20.02 -20.82 8.07
C ASP A 521 21.53 -20.90 8.25
N ILE A 522 21.98 -20.95 9.49
CA ILE A 522 23.40 -21.15 9.81
C ILE A 522 23.65 -22.65 9.91
N PRO A 523 24.68 -23.18 9.23
CA PRO A 523 25.10 -24.58 9.38
C PRO A 523 25.66 -24.82 10.78
N ALA A 524 24.76 -25.02 11.76
CA ALA A 524 25.08 -25.41 13.12
C ALA A 524 24.62 -26.85 13.36
N ARG A 525 25.42 -27.62 14.12
CA ARG A 525 25.10 -29.01 14.50
C ARG A 525 23.85 -29.10 15.39
N MET A 526 23.55 -28.03 16.14
CA MET A 526 22.42 -28.00 17.08
C MET A 526 21.23 -27.21 16.51
N PRO A 527 20.04 -27.80 16.38
CA PRO A 527 18.84 -27.11 15.88
C PRO A 527 18.39 -25.97 16.79
N ALA A 528 18.66 -26.06 18.10
CA ALA A 528 18.40 -24.98 19.06
C ALA A 528 19.20 -23.71 18.73
N LEU A 529 20.50 -23.84 18.45
CA LEU A 529 21.36 -22.71 18.10
C LEU A 529 20.86 -21.99 16.84
N ARG A 530 20.39 -22.73 15.84
CA ARG A 530 19.80 -22.14 14.62
C ARG A 530 18.57 -21.29 14.92
N ARG A 531 17.70 -21.75 15.84
CA ARG A 531 16.51 -20.99 16.26
C ARG A 531 16.90 -19.74 17.03
N VAL A 532 17.86 -19.86 17.96
CA VAL A 532 18.37 -18.74 18.76
C VAL A 532 18.95 -17.65 17.88
N VAL A 533 19.71 -17.99 16.83
CA VAL A 533 20.26 -16.97 15.93
C VAL A 533 19.17 -16.21 15.19
N GLY A 534 18.15 -16.90 14.64
CA GLY A 534 17.03 -16.22 13.98
C GLY A 534 16.32 -15.24 14.90
N VAL A 535 16.03 -15.67 16.13
CA VAL A 535 15.40 -14.83 17.15
C VAL A 535 16.30 -13.68 17.57
N GLY A 536 17.62 -13.91 17.71
CA GLY A 536 18.60 -12.87 18.03
C GLY A 536 18.70 -11.81 16.93
N VAL A 537 18.73 -12.22 15.66
CA VAL A 537 18.71 -11.29 14.51
C VAL A 537 17.41 -10.50 14.49
N ALA A 538 16.26 -11.16 14.68
CA ALA A 538 14.96 -10.49 14.76
C ALA A 538 14.92 -9.46 15.90
N ALA A 539 15.38 -9.83 17.10
CA ALA A 539 15.44 -8.94 18.25
C ALA A 539 16.37 -7.75 18.01
N ALA A 540 17.55 -7.98 17.42
CA ALA A 540 18.49 -6.93 17.06
C ALA A 540 17.87 -5.95 16.04
N MET A 541 17.20 -6.46 15.00
CA MET A 541 16.51 -5.63 14.01
C MET A 541 15.40 -4.79 14.63
N VAL A 542 14.52 -5.40 15.44
CA VAL A 542 13.43 -4.69 16.12
C VAL A 542 13.97 -3.64 17.08
N ALA A 543 15.04 -3.95 17.82
CA ALA A 543 15.74 -2.99 18.67
C ALA A 543 16.35 -1.85 17.84
N SER A 544 16.97 -2.14 16.70
CA SER A 544 17.48 -1.12 15.78
C SER A 544 16.38 -0.21 15.25
N PHE A 545 15.20 -0.75 14.89
CA PHE A 545 14.07 0.08 14.47
C PHE A 545 13.58 0.97 15.61
N ALA A 546 13.46 0.42 16.84
CA ALA A 546 13.01 1.17 17.99
C ALA A 546 13.98 2.31 18.40
N VAL A 547 15.28 2.14 18.16
CA VAL A 547 16.32 3.11 18.55
C VAL A 547 16.62 4.12 17.44
N PHE A 548 16.69 3.67 16.18
CA PHE A 548 17.21 4.49 15.07
C PHE A 548 16.15 4.94 14.06
N ALA A 549 14.90 4.52 14.21
CA ALA A 549 13.81 4.94 13.33
C ALA A 549 12.75 5.74 14.08
N THR A 550 11.91 6.46 13.34
CA THR A 550 10.75 7.17 13.89
C THR A 550 9.54 6.23 13.91
N PRO A 551 8.98 5.90 15.08
CA PRO A 551 7.81 5.04 15.16
C PRO A 551 6.53 5.76 14.74
N MET A 552 5.54 5.01 14.27
CA MET A 552 4.31 5.55 13.67
C MET A 552 3.52 6.47 14.60
N TRP A 553 3.57 6.25 15.91
CA TRP A 553 2.87 7.08 16.90
C TRP A 553 3.65 8.34 17.30
N SER A 554 4.81 8.60 16.68
CA SER A 554 5.60 9.82 16.92
C SER A 554 4.93 11.04 16.29
N LYS A 555 5.07 12.19 16.96
CA LYS A 555 4.70 13.50 16.40
C LYS A 555 5.50 13.84 15.14
N GLU A 556 6.74 13.36 15.05
CA GLU A 556 7.60 13.52 13.87
C GLU A 556 7.01 12.82 12.64
N SER A 557 6.23 11.75 12.83
CA SER A 557 5.49 11.07 11.76
C SER A 557 4.19 11.79 11.38
N TRP A 558 3.97 13.00 11.90
CA TRP A 558 2.72 13.77 11.76
C TRP A 558 1.49 13.04 12.27
N VAL A 559 1.69 12.15 13.24
CA VAL A 559 0.66 11.32 13.83
C VAL A 559 0.43 11.74 15.27
N THR A 560 -0.84 11.78 15.67
CA THR A 560 -1.28 11.93 17.05
C THR A 560 -2.02 10.67 17.51
N VAL A 561 -1.73 10.24 18.74
CA VAL A 561 -2.47 9.15 19.39
C VAL A 561 -3.56 9.76 20.25
N HIS A 562 -4.75 9.19 20.16
CA HIS A 562 -5.92 9.60 20.90
C HIS A 562 -6.38 8.49 21.85
N ASP A 563 -7.02 8.88 22.94
CA ASP A 563 -7.63 8.00 23.95
C ASP A 563 -8.98 7.42 23.51
N ARG A 564 -9.57 7.97 22.45
CA ARG A 564 -10.85 7.55 21.88
C ARG A 564 -10.80 7.56 20.35
N PRO A 565 -11.67 6.78 19.67
CA PRO A 565 -11.84 6.87 18.23
C PRO A 565 -12.14 8.30 17.78
N THR A 566 -11.32 8.85 16.89
CA THR A 566 -11.46 10.23 16.43
C THR A 566 -11.30 10.33 14.91
N TRP A 567 -11.91 11.36 14.32
CA TRP A 567 -11.57 11.76 12.96
C TRP A 567 -10.10 12.13 12.90
N LYS A 568 -9.45 11.85 11.77
CA LYS A 568 -8.02 12.10 11.58
C LYS A 568 -7.70 13.58 11.32
N LEU A 569 -8.44 14.46 12.00
CA LEU A 569 -8.34 15.90 11.93
C LEU A 569 -8.03 16.47 13.32
N PRO A 570 -7.27 17.58 13.38
CA PRO A 570 -7.15 18.34 14.61
C PRO A 570 -8.53 18.79 15.10
N GLN A 571 -8.90 18.37 16.32
CA GLN A 571 -10.25 18.54 16.87
C GLN A 571 -10.71 20.00 16.94
N GLN A 572 -9.76 20.91 17.20
CA GLN A 572 -10.02 22.36 17.16
C GLN A 572 -10.48 22.83 15.77
N ARG A 573 -9.81 22.39 14.71
CA ARG A 573 -10.12 22.78 13.32
C ARG A 573 -11.44 22.16 12.86
N GLN A 574 -11.68 20.90 13.23
CA GLN A 574 -12.95 20.22 13.00
C GLN A 574 -14.11 20.99 13.65
N GLY A 575 -13.97 21.39 14.92
CA GLY A 575 -15.00 22.14 15.63
C GLY A 575 -15.31 23.51 15.00
N ILE A 576 -14.29 24.22 14.51
CA ILE A 576 -14.48 25.48 13.78
C ILE A 576 -15.19 25.25 12.44
N ALA A 577 -14.80 24.22 11.68
CA ALA A 577 -15.42 23.94 10.38
C ALA A 577 -16.90 23.52 10.50
N PHE A 578 -17.25 22.72 11.52
CA PHE A 578 -18.66 22.43 11.83
C PHE A 578 -19.42 23.67 12.25
N TRP A 579 -18.84 24.50 13.11
CA TRP A 579 -19.46 25.76 13.51
C TRP A 579 -19.74 26.67 12.31
N ILE A 580 -18.76 26.86 11.40
CA ILE A 580 -18.94 27.65 10.16
C ILE A 580 -20.02 27.05 9.26
N LYS A 581 -20.10 25.72 9.17
CA LYS A 581 -21.12 25.02 8.36
C LYS A 581 -22.54 25.36 8.83
N ASP A 582 -22.74 25.49 10.14
CA ASP A 582 -24.06 25.69 10.75
C ASP A 582 -24.46 27.18 10.87
N LEU A 583 -23.60 28.10 10.44
CA LEU A 583 -23.92 29.53 10.37
C LEU A 583 -24.88 29.84 9.22
N ASP A 584 -25.83 30.74 9.48
CA ASP A 584 -26.63 31.40 8.45
C ASP A 584 -25.74 32.40 7.69
N ARG A 585 -25.33 32.01 6.50
CA ARG A 585 -24.32 32.72 5.69
C ARG A 585 -24.93 33.13 4.36
N PRO A 586 -24.54 34.28 3.81
CA PRO A 586 -24.89 34.63 2.44
C PRO A 586 -24.23 33.65 1.46
N ASP A 587 -24.77 33.61 0.24
CA ASP A 587 -24.18 32.87 -0.87
C ASP A 587 -22.75 33.37 -1.18
N GLY A 588 -21.91 32.48 -1.69
CA GLY A 588 -20.53 32.79 -2.09
C GLY A 588 -19.47 31.97 -1.36
N LEU A 589 -18.21 32.29 -1.64
CA LEU A 589 -17.06 31.59 -1.04
C LEU A 589 -16.82 32.05 0.40
N VAL A 590 -16.38 31.11 1.24
CA VAL A 590 -15.85 31.41 2.57
C VAL A 590 -14.35 31.62 2.50
N LEU A 591 -13.91 32.80 2.93
CA LEU A 591 -12.52 33.06 3.24
C LEU A 591 -12.26 32.74 4.71
N ALA A 592 -11.35 31.81 4.98
CA ALA A 592 -10.92 31.47 6.32
C ALA A 592 -9.42 31.14 6.34
N PRO A 593 -8.76 30.97 7.51
CA PRO A 593 -7.40 30.46 7.55
C PRO A 593 -7.27 29.17 6.73
N SER A 594 -6.16 28.99 6.03
CA SER A 594 -5.93 27.89 5.08
C SER A 594 -6.17 26.52 5.70
N VAL A 595 -5.81 26.35 6.98
CA VAL A 595 -6.05 25.10 7.71
C VAL A 595 -7.53 24.82 7.98
N ILE A 596 -8.36 25.87 8.10
CA ILE A 596 -9.82 25.76 8.26
C ILE A 596 -10.47 25.53 6.90
N MET A 597 -10.09 26.29 5.87
CA MET A 597 -10.59 26.09 4.50
C MET A 597 -10.39 24.65 4.03
N ARG A 598 -9.20 24.08 4.29
CA ARG A 598 -8.90 22.67 4.03
C ARG A 598 -9.83 21.71 4.78
N THR A 599 -10.10 22.00 6.05
CA THR A 599 -10.94 21.14 6.91
C THR A 599 -12.41 21.21 6.51
N SER A 600 -12.89 22.38 6.05
CA SER A 600 -14.30 22.58 5.68
C SER A 600 -14.78 21.59 4.62
N LEU A 601 -13.97 21.30 3.60
CA LEU A 601 -14.31 20.35 2.54
C LEU A 601 -14.35 18.89 2.99
N ILE A 602 -13.69 18.57 4.12
CA ILE A 602 -13.76 17.26 4.76
C ILE A 602 -15.01 17.15 5.65
N VAL A 603 -15.55 18.29 6.10
CA VAL A 603 -16.73 18.36 6.97
C VAL A 603 -18.03 18.45 6.18
N THR A 604 -18.02 19.10 5.03
CA THR A 604 -19.19 19.16 4.15
C THR A 604 -18.80 19.67 2.78
N SER A 605 -19.62 19.31 1.81
CA SER A 605 -19.50 19.76 0.44
C SER A 605 -20.35 21.02 0.16
N ARG A 606 -21.19 21.44 1.13
CA ARG A 606 -22.04 22.65 1.07
C ARG A 606 -21.30 23.96 1.39
N VAL A 607 -20.15 23.87 2.06
CA VAL A 607 -19.31 25.03 2.37
C VAL A 607 -18.22 25.11 1.31
N ARG A 608 -18.26 26.15 0.50
CA ARG A 608 -17.21 26.44 -0.48
C ARG A 608 -16.22 27.43 0.09
N VAL A 609 -14.96 27.27 -0.29
CA VAL A 609 -13.85 28.01 0.29
C VAL A 609 -12.96 28.59 -0.80
N VAL A 610 -12.30 29.70 -0.49
CA VAL A 610 -11.41 30.40 -1.43
C VAL A 610 -10.25 29.52 -1.87
N LEU A 611 -9.50 28.96 -0.92
CA LEU A 611 -8.33 28.13 -1.18
C LEU A 611 -8.37 26.83 -0.35
N PRO A 612 -8.93 25.75 -0.90
CA PRO A 612 -8.88 24.41 -0.29
C PRO A 612 -7.46 23.97 0.04
N ARG A 613 -6.58 24.13 -0.94
CA ARG A 613 -5.15 23.81 -0.87
C ARG A 613 -4.42 24.42 -2.07
N ASP A 614 -3.37 25.16 -1.77
CA ASP A 614 -2.41 25.77 -2.69
C ASP A 614 -1.76 24.78 -3.67
N PHE A 615 -1.40 23.58 -3.21
CA PHE A 615 -0.74 22.55 -4.04
C PHE A 615 -1.48 22.24 -5.35
N TYR A 616 -2.80 22.35 -5.40
CA TYR A 616 -3.58 22.07 -6.61
C TYR A 616 -3.71 23.26 -7.55
N LEU A 617 -3.26 24.46 -7.16
CA LEU A 617 -3.25 25.62 -8.07
C LEU A 617 -2.23 25.45 -9.21
N VAL A 618 -1.29 24.52 -9.08
CA VAL A 618 -0.33 24.15 -10.12
C VAL A 618 -0.98 23.60 -11.40
N GLU A 619 -2.23 23.14 -11.29
CA GLU A 619 -3.06 22.70 -12.42
C GLU A 619 -3.66 23.88 -13.20
N TYR A 620 -3.48 25.10 -12.70
CA TYR A 620 -3.93 26.35 -13.30
C TYR A 620 -2.72 27.24 -13.63
N ASP A 621 -2.93 28.25 -14.46
CA ASP A 621 -1.92 29.28 -14.66
C ASP A 621 -1.71 30.04 -13.34
N LEU A 622 -0.55 29.85 -12.71
CA LEU A 622 -0.16 30.53 -11.48
C LEU A 622 -0.04 32.06 -11.65
N ASN A 623 0.06 32.54 -12.89
CA ASN A 623 0.06 33.96 -13.21
C ASN A 623 -1.34 34.55 -13.41
N SER A 624 -2.37 33.73 -13.48
CA SER A 624 -3.76 34.18 -13.61
C SER A 624 -4.28 34.82 -12.32
N ASP A 625 -5.27 35.71 -12.45
CA ASP A 625 -5.98 36.28 -11.31
C ASP A 625 -6.65 35.18 -10.46
N PHE A 626 -7.09 34.08 -11.09
CA PHE A 626 -7.67 32.93 -10.39
C PHE A 626 -6.73 32.36 -9.32
N ALA A 627 -5.45 32.19 -9.63
CA ALA A 627 -4.46 31.65 -8.70
C ALA A 627 -3.95 32.73 -7.74
N LYS A 628 -3.62 33.92 -8.26
CA LYS A 628 -3.07 35.03 -7.46
C LYS A 628 -4.01 35.50 -6.37
N ASP A 629 -5.30 35.67 -6.67
CA ASP A 629 -6.29 36.12 -5.68
C ASP A 629 -6.49 35.12 -4.55
N ARG A 630 -6.55 33.83 -4.88
CA ARG A 630 -6.68 32.76 -3.88
C ARG A 630 -5.48 32.71 -2.95
N LEU A 631 -4.27 32.82 -3.49
CA LEU A 631 -3.03 32.86 -2.71
C LEU A 631 -2.94 34.12 -1.84
N LEU A 632 -3.32 35.28 -2.39
CA LEU A 632 -3.37 36.55 -1.66
C LEU A 632 -4.33 36.47 -0.47
N LEU A 633 -5.58 36.09 -0.72
CA LEU A 633 -6.62 36.04 0.30
C LEU A 633 -6.31 34.97 1.37
N ALA A 634 -5.78 33.82 0.99
CA ALA A 634 -5.38 32.79 1.95
C ALA A 634 -4.28 33.29 2.90
N LYS A 635 -3.23 33.93 2.37
CA LYS A 635 -2.15 34.51 3.18
C LYS A 635 -2.65 35.64 4.08
N PHE A 636 -3.61 36.45 3.61
CA PHE A 636 -4.30 37.48 4.39
C PHE A 636 -5.10 36.88 5.54
N ALA A 637 -5.91 35.83 5.28
CA ALA A 637 -6.71 35.16 6.30
C ALA A 637 -5.84 34.42 7.34
N ASP A 638 -4.71 33.85 6.91
CA ASP A 638 -3.69 33.26 7.80
C ASP A 638 -2.93 34.30 8.64
N GLY A 639 -3.02 35.59 8.28
CA GLY A 639 -2.31 36.67 8.98
C GLY A 639 -0.80 36.71 8.67
N THR A 640 -0.39 36.12 7.55
CA THR A 640 1.02 36.04 7.14
C THR A 640 1.49 37.25 6.33
N ILE A 641 0.55 38.05 5.84
CA ILE A 641 0.80 39.28 5.07
C ILE A 641 -0.25 40.35 5.44
N THR A 642 0.07 41.61 5.16
CA THR A 642 -0.80 42.78 5.37
C THR A 642 -0.97 43.58 4.06
N PRO A 643 -1.71 43.04 3.07
CA PRO A 643 -1.92 43.65 1.75
C PRO A 643 -2.81 44.89 1.82
N SER A 644 -2.78 45.75 0.81
CA SER A 644 -3.62 46.95 0.81
C SER A 644 -5.12 46.62 0.74
N GLU A 645 -5.95 47.52 1.25
CA GLU A 645 -7.42 47.39 1.21
C GLU A 645 -7.94 47.21 -0.22
N ALA A 646 -7.39 47.96 -1.17
CA ALA A 646 -7.76 47.89 -2.58
C ALA A 646 -7.45 46.51 -3.21
N GLU A 647 -6.30 45.92 -2.89
CA GLU A 647 -5.93 44.59 -3.39
C GLU A 647 -6.87 43.51 -2.84
N VAL A 648 -7.20 43.57 -1.55
CA VAL A 648 -8.10 42.60 -0.90
C VAL A 648 -9.53 42.76 -1.40
N ALA A 649 -10.03 43.98 -1.53
CA ALA A 649 -11.37 44.27 -2.05
C ALA A 649 -11.54 43.72 -3.47
N ALA A 650 -10.58 44.00 -4.37
CA ALA A 650 -10.62 43.53 -5.74
C ALA A 650 -10.63 41.99 -5.84
N ALA A 651 -9.82 41.31 -5.02
CA ALA A 651 -9.79 39.85 -4.97
C ALA A 651 -11.08 39.24 -4.37
N ILE A 652 -11.64 39.86 -3.33
CA ILE A 652 -12.93 39.46 -2.72
C ILE A 652 -14.05 39.53 -3.75
N ASP A 653 -14.10 40.60 -4.54
CA ASP A 653 -15.14 40.80 -5.55
C ASP A 653 -15.01 39.83 -6.71
N ARG A 654 -13.80 39.65 -7.25
CA ARG A 654 -13.56 38.70 -8.35
C ARG A 654 -13.89 37.26 -7.98
N LEU A 655 -13.64 36.87 -6.72
CA LEU A 655 -13.91 35.51 -6.23
C LEU A 655 -15.32 35.33 -5.63
N GLY A 656 -16.09 36.41 -5.48
CA GLY A 656 -17.42 36.34 -4.86
C GLY A 656 -17.37 35.83 -3.42
N VAL A 657 -16.48 36.39 -2.59
CA VAL A 657 -16.42 36.03 -1.17
C VAL A 657 -17.63 36.62 -0.45
N GLY A 658 -18.47 35.73 0.11
CA GLY A 658 -19.67 36.11 0.86
C GLY A 658 -19.44 36.15 2.37
N THR A 659 -18.46 35.40 2.87
CA THR A 659 -18.17 35.29 4.31
C THR A 659 -16.66 35.31 4.57
N ILE A 660 -16.23 36.07 5.57
CA ILE A 660 -14.84 36.11 6.06
C ILE A 660 -14.83 35.63 7.50
N CYS A 661 -14.11 34.55 7.80
CA CYS A 661 -13.95 34.00 9.14
C CYS A 661 -12.47 33.93 9.50
N VAL A 662 -12.00 34.72 10.45
CA VAL A 662 -10.57 34.80 10.82
C VAL A 662 -10.35 34.53 12.30
N TYR A 663 -9.17 34.00 12.65
CA TYR A 663 -8.81 33.83 14.06
C TYR A 663 -8.79 35.20 14.78
N ASN A 664 -9.23 35.23 16.04
CA ASN A 664 -9.27 36.46 16.83
C ASN A 664 -7.88 37.14 16.97
N GLY A 665 -6.79 36.37 16.86
CA GLY A 665 -5.42 36.87 16.88
C GLY A 665 -4.95 37.57 15.60
N ASN A 666 -5.67 37.43 14.48
CA ASN A 666 -5.41 38.20 13.25
C ASN A 666 -6.19 39.52 13.32
N SER A 667 -5.70 40.47 14.13
CA SER A 667 -6.34 41.79 14.32
C SER A 667 -6.45 42.55 13.01
N TYR A 668 -5.43 42.48 12.16
CA TYR A 668 -5.39 43.14 10.86
C TYR A 668 -6.59 42.76 9.99
N ALA A 669 -6.85 41.46 9.81
CA ALA A 669 -7.98 41.00 9.00
C ALA A 669 -9.33 41.34 9.64
N ARG A 670 -9.43 41.33 10.98
CA ARG A 670 -10.64 41.70 11.71
C ARG A 670 -10.99 43.17 11.58
N GLU A 671 -10.00 44.05 11.61
CA GLU A 671 -10.18 45.51 11.42
C GLU A 671 -10.39 45.87 9.95
N MET A 672 -9.86 45.06 9.02
CA MET A 672 -10.05 45.25 7.58
C MET A 672 -11.45 44.82 7.12
N ALA A 673 -12.01 43.74 7.66
CA ALA A 673 -13.31 43.20 7.19
C ALA A 673 -14.46 44.23 7.20
N PRO A 674 -14.67 45.05 8.26
CA PRO A 674 -15.67 46.12 8.23
C PRO A 674 -15.42 47.20 7.18
N ARG A 675 -14.15 47.54 6.93
CA ARG A 675 -13.78 48.53 5.89
C ARG A 675 -14.07 48.02 4.48
N LEU A 676 -13.99 46.70 4.30
CA LEU A 676 -14.38 46.00 3.08
C LEU A 676 -15.91 45.81 2.95
N GLY A 677 -16.71 46.40 3.85
CA GLY A 677 -18.18 46.31 3.81
C GLY A 677 -18.77 45.02 4.39
N PHE A 678 -18.02 44.29 5.24
CA PHE A 678 -18.53 43.10 5.91
C PHE A 678 -18.94 43.40 7.36
N GLU A 679 -20.10 42.91 7.77
CA GLU A 679 -20.61 43.07 9.13
C GLU A 679 -20.29 41.84 9.98
N GLN A 680 -19.79 42.03 11.20
CA GLN A 680 -19.63 40.94 12.15
C GLN A 680 -21.01 40.37 12.50
N PHE A 681 -21.18 39.06 12.34
CA PHE A 681 -22.46 38.40 12.63
C PHE A 681 -22.32 37.18 13.53
N ALA A 682 -21.12 36.63 13.70
CA ALA A 682 -20.89 35.48 14.57
C ALA A 682 -19.49 35.49 15.20
N GLU A 683 -19.40 34.99 16.43
CA GLU A 683 -18.13 34.80 17.12
C GLU A 683 -18.13 33.46 17.86
N ARG A 684 -16.99 32.75 17.78
CA ARG A 684 -16.74 31.50 18.48
C ARG A 684 -15.69 31.72 19.57
N PRO A 685 -15.95 31.33 20.83
CA PRO A 685 -14.97 31.45 21.90
C PRO A 685 -13.82 30.43 21.77
N ALA A 686 -12.83 30.55 22.66
CA ALA A 686 -11.69 29.64 22.75
C ALA A 686 -12.10 28.18 23.08
N PRO A 687 -11.29 27.17 22.70
CA PRO A 687 -10.00 27.26 21.99
C PRO A 687 -10.18 27.48 20.48
N GLY A 688 -9.32 28.32 19.89
CA GLY A 688 -9.41 28.69 18.47
C GLY A 688 -10.54 29.67 18.22
N ALA A 689 -10.49 30.80 18.94
CA ALA A 689 -11.49 31.84 18.80
C ALA A 689 -11.47 32.41 17.38
N VAL A 690 -12.65 32.52 16.77
CA VAL A 690 -12.84 32.94 15.38
C VAL A 690 -13.99 33.94 15.34
N THR A 691 -13.80 35.04 14.63
CA THR A 691 -14.86 36.00 14.30
C THR A 691 -15.22 35.83 12.83
N CYS A 692 -16.52 35.77 12.53
CA CYS A 692 -17.04 35.73 11.16
C CYS A 692 -17.81 37.01 10.83
N PHE A 693 -17.58 37.47 9.61
CA PHE A 693 -18.18 38.64 8.99
C PHE A 693 -18.91 38.20 7.72
N ARG A 694 -20.08 38.80 7.45
CA ARG A 694 -20.89 38.53 6.26
C ARG A 694 -20.98 39.78 5.40
N ARG A 695 -21.08 39.58 4.08
CA ARG A 695 -21.35 40.68 3.16
C ARG A 695 -22.77 41.20 3.43
N GLY A 696 -22.89 42.52 3.64
CA GLY A 696 -24.16 43.21 3.90
C GLY A 696 -25.08 43.28 2.70
#